data_AF-A0A4D7JSF8-F1
#
_entry.id   AF-A0A4D7JSF8-F1
#
_cell.length_a   1.000
_cell.length_b   1.000
_cell.length_c   1.000
_cell.angle_alpha   90.00
_cell.angle_beta   90.00
_cell.angle_gamma   90.00
#
_symmetry.space_group_name_H-M   'P 1'
#
loop_
_entity.id
_entity.type
_entity.pdbx_description
1 polymer ?
#
loop_
_entity_poly.entity_id
_entity_poly.type
_entity_poly.pdbx_seq_one_letter_code
_entity_poly.pdbx_strand_id
1 'polypeptide(L)'
;MDFILIYKALKRKWWLLVTVPILAATIAYFVASSAEKVYKSTTQLSTGITTDEGVTFSEDGNFNPFEIESKFTNLIENIKSETIINMVSLKLLLHDLDQPEAFRYIENYDDGKPIYSKEEFKTAKEIAKNKYDSLKGISTFNSDERMVAKLLKDLGYDYKSLMEEMEIRRVSNSDYISISFISEDPYLSAFVVNTLAKEFIRHQNKNVVSQSGQSIQFFEELSKQKKEQLDEKISELESFKAANNVIDTEVQSESNVSKISDLESQRSEVRREIYSLNLQLENINQKIRNHGSGGNQSGSYGRILQLRNLINEVNKEYIRTGEKELLDSLQNLRAERDRLQSQASTGSTIGGEKVSLAELKDTKDDIELQLRVARETLLEINRDIASLQYNVKDYASVEGRLGALQQEVDLAQQEYLAAQEKLNDARNKSKISESSIKQNMIGQPATDPESTKTIIITGFAGLLSFILCVFGIVFVEYLDFSIKTPTQFIRQTGLPFAGAINHIKENDKLNLQDLFGSDSDNEELNIFKQELRKIRFEIEQLKPKSILFTSTRQGSGKTFSLLCLAYSLSLINKRILIVDTNFKHNSLTDILIVSPYNNQIEQKSRVRRSLKLLDGGQVKPALLKSRKMERNIMRTTNQ
;
A
#
# COMPACT_ATOMS: atom_id res chain seq x y z
N MET A 1 -22.09 -3.65 49.55
CA MET A 1 -21.22 -4.01 50.69
C MET A 1 -20.48 -2.77 51.12
N ASP A 2 -20.28 -2.55 52.41
CA ASP A 2 -19.54 -1.37 52.88
C ASP A 2 -18.07 -1.50 52.46
N PHE A 3 -17.52 -0.47 51.78
CA PHE A 3 -16.12 -0.44 51.33
C PHE A 3 -15.12 -0.72 52.47
N ILE A 4 -15.51 -0.37 53.70
CA ILE A 4 -14.75 -0.60 54.93
C ILE A 4 -14.57 -2.11 55.21
N LEU A 5 -15.56 -2.94 54.90
CA LEU A 5 -15.47 -4.40 55.09
C LEU A 5 -14.51 -5.03 54.09
N ILE A 6 -14.57 -4.61 52.82
CA ILE A 6 -13.65 -5.07 51.77
C ILE A 6 -12.22 -4.68 52.14
N TYR A 7 -12.00 -3.43 52.56
CA TYR A 7 -10.68 -2.97 52.99
C TYR A 7 -10.14 -3.77 54.19
N LYS A 8 -10.97 -4.03 55.21
CA LYS A 8 -10.57 -4.88 56.35
C LYS A 8 -10.28 -6.31 55.93
N ALA A 9 -11.05 -6.88 55.00
CA ALA A 9 -10.83 -8.22 54.48
C ALA A 9 -9.51 -8.34 53.71
N LEU A 10 -9.21 -7.35 52.86
CA LEU A 10 -7.94 -7.26 52.13
C LEU A 10 -6.76 -7.07 53.09
N LYS A 11 -6.88 -6.20 54.12
CA LYS A 11 -5.83 -5.99 55.13
C LYS A 11 -5.56 -7.25 55.95
N ARG A 12 -6.59 -8.01 56.30
CA ARG A 12 -6.44 -9.29 57.03
C ARG A 12 -5.71 -10.35 56.20
N LYS A 13 -5.90 -10.34 54.87
CA LYS A 13 -5.31 -11.29 53.92
C LYS A 13 -4.19 -10.65 53.07
N TRP A 14 -3.53 -9.59 53.57
CA TRP A 14 -2.53 -8.85 52.81
C TRP A 14 -1.34 -9.72 52.37
N TRP A 15 -1.00 -10.73 53.17
CA TRP A 15 0.03 -11.71 52.85
C TRP A 15 -0.30 -12.52 51.59
N LEU A 16 -1.57 -12.85 51.31
CA LEU A 16 -1.98 -13.52 50.07
C LEU A 16 -1.83 -12.59 48.85
N LEU A 17 -2.14 -11.30 49.01
CA LEU A 17 -1.99 -10.30 47.94
C LEU A 17 -0.54 -10.07 47.52
N VAL A 18 0.42 -10.40 48.39
CA VAL A 18 1.86 -10.26 48.09
C VAL A 18 2.46 -11.59 47.66
N THR A 19 2.15 -12.67 48.37
CA THR A 19 2.75 -13.99 48.11
C THR A 19 2.31 -14.61 46.79
N VAL A 20 1.02 -14.50 46.43
CA VAL A 20 0.47 -15.13 45.22
C VAL A 20 1.03 -14.47 43.94
N PRO A 21 1.09 -13.13 43.82
CA PRO A 21 1.70 -12.49 42.65
C PRO A 21 3.20 -12.72 42.54
N ILE A 22 3.93 -12.73 43.67
CA ILE A 22 5.37 -13.03 43.65
C ILE A 22 5.59 -14.46 43.18
N LEU A 23 4.82 -15.43 43.68
CA LEU A 23 4.91 -16.82 43.24
C LEU A 23 4.55 -16.98 41.76
N ALA A 24 3.52 -16.30 41.27
CA ALA A 24 3.15 -16.32 39.87
C ALA A 24 4.25 -15.69 38.99
N ALA A 25 4.85 -14.60 39.43
CA ALA A 25 5.96 -13.95 38.75
C ALA A 25 7.22 -14.84 38.75
N THR A 26 7.55 -15.52 39.85
CA THR A 26 8.71 -16.43 39.88
C THR A 26 8.51 -17.65 38.99
N ILE A 27 7.29 -18.23 38.97
CA ILE A 27 6.95 -19.31 38.03
C ILE A 27 7.04 -18.80 36.59
N ALA A 28 6.45 -17.65 36.28
CA ALA A 28 6.49 -17.06 34.93
C ALA A 28 7.93 -16.75 34.50
N TYR A 29 8.77 -16.25 35.40
CA TYR A 29 10.18 -16.01 35.14
C TYR A 29 10.92 -17.32 34.86
N PHE A 30 10.67 -18.38 35.65
CA PHE A 30 11.29 -19.67 35.43
C PHE A 30 10.87 -20.27 34.08
N VAL A 31 9.57 -20.23 33.75
CA VAL A 31 9.05 -20.72 32.46
C VAL A 31 9.59 -19.91 31.28
N ALA A 32 9.62 -18.58 31.40
CA ALA A 32 10.12 -17.71 30.33
C ALA A 32 11.65 -17.65 30.25
N SER A 33 12.38 -18.13 31.25
CA SER A 33 13.84 -18.31 31.19
C SER A 33 14.26 -19.73 30.81
N SER A 34 13.38 -20.72 30.99
CA SER A 34 13.53 -22.07 30.45
C SER A 34 13.16 -22.18 28.97
N ALA A 35 12.55 -21.14 28.40
CA ALA A 35 12.32 -21.08 26.95
C ALA A 35 13.65 -21.16 26.21
N GLU A 36 13.66 -21.87 25.09
CA GLU A 36 14.86 -22.06 24.28
C GLU A 36 15.40 -20.71 23.81
N LYS A 37 16.73 -20.58 23.87
CA LYS A 37 17.42 -19.39 23.39
C LYS A 37 17.30 -19.36 21.88
N VAL A 38 16.79 -18.25 21.36
CA VAL A 38 16.68 -18.03 19.92
C VAL A 38 17.62 -16.91 19.49
N TYR A 39 18.17 -17.03 18.30
CA TYR A 39 19.17 -16.13 17.73
C TYR A 39 18.61 -15.50 16.47
N LYS A 40 18.62 -14.16 16.41
CA LYS A 40 18.10 -13.41 15.27
C LYS A 40 19.23 -13.02 14.32
N SER A 41 19.08 -13.32 13.04
CA SER A 41 19.94 -12.76 11.98
C SER A 41 19.12 -11.91 11.04
N THR A 42 19.71 -10.83 10.53
CA THR A 42 19.05 -9.89 9.62
C THR A 42 19.94 -9.64 8.40
N THR A 43 19.37 -9.72 7.21
CA THR A 43 19.97 -9.29 5.96
C THR A 43 19.17 -8.13 5.38
N GLN A 44 19.82 -7.28 4.58
CA GLN A 44 19.12 -6.25 3.81
C GLN A 44 19.34 -6.44 2.31
N LEU A 45 18.31 -6.09 1.54
CA LEU A 45 18.30 -6.06 0.08
C LEU A 45 18.01 -4.63 -0.37
N SER A 46 18.82 -4.08 -1.28
CA SER A 46 18.49 -2.88 -2.04
C SER A 46 17.65 -3.27 -3.25
N THR A 47 16.61 -2.51 -3.58
CA THR A 47 15.64 -2.90 -4.63
C THR A 47 15.71 -2.05 -5.91
N GLY A 48 16.28 -0.86 -5.82
CA GLY A 48 16.34 0.13 -6.89
C GLY A 48 14.98 0.73 -7.25
N ILE A 49 13.94 0.58 -6.44
CA ILE A 49 12.56 1.01 -6.74
C ILE A 49 12.44 2.54 -6.64
N THR A 50 13.15 3.15 -5.69
CA THR A 50 13.10 4.60 -5.46
C THR A 50 14.20 5.37 -6.17
N THR A 51 15.18 4.67 -6.75
CA THR A 51 16.27 5.28 -7.53
C THR A 51 15.90 5.23 -9.00
N ASP A 52 15.80 6.39 -9.64
CA ASP A 52 15.47 6.55 -11.06
C ASP A 52 16.67 6.13 -11.95
N GLU A 53 17.19 4.92 -11.76
CA GLU A 53 18.30 4.35 -12.54
C GLU A 53 17.84 3.81 -13.91
N GLY A 54 16.53 3.88 -14.20
CA GLY A 54 15.99 3.71 -15.53
C GLY A 54 15.75 5.08 -16.16
N VAL A 55 16.50 5.42 -17.20
CA VAL A 55 16.37 6.67 -17.96
C VAL A 55 14.89 7.01 -18.28
N THR A 56 14.30 7.91 -17.50
CA THR A 56 12.94 8.42 -17.68
C THR A 56 13.00 9.71 -18.49
N PHE A 57 12.86 9.59 -19.81
CA PHE A 57 12.62 10.75 -20.70
C PHE A 57 11.14 11.16 -20.63
N SER A 58 10.66 11.55 -19.45
CA SER A 58 9.31 12.08 -19.27
C SER A 58 9.35 13.17 -18.21
N GLU A 59 9.12 14.42 -18.62
CA GLU A 59 9.23 15.64 -17.80
C GLU A 59 8.23 15.72 -16.63
N ASP A 60 7.36 14.74 -16.43
CA ASP A 60 6.36 14.70 -15.35
C ASP A 60 6.72 13.66 -14.28
N GLY A 61 7.73 13.98 -13.48
CA GLY A 61 8.13 13.23 -12.29
C GLY A 61 7.14 13.36 -11.12
N ASN A 62 5.89 12.92 -11.31
CA ASN A 62 4.95 12.78 -10.19
C ASN A 62 5.31 11.51 -9.40
N PHE A 63 6.13 11.68 -8.36
CA PHE A 63 6.35 10.69 -7.31
C PHE A 63 5.01 10.33 -6.67
N ASN A 64 4.42 9.19 -7.04
CA ASN A 64 3.22 8.67 -6.41
C ASN A 64 3.61 7.72 -5.26
N PRO A 65 3.47 8.12 -3.97
CA PRO A 65 3.87 7.28 -2.85
C PRO A 65 3.11 5.94 -2.80
N PHE A 66 1.89 5.90 -3.34
CA PHE A 66 1.06 4.70 -3.39
C PHE A 66 1.61 3.64 -4.36
N GLU A 67 2.14 4.06 -5.52
CA GLU A 67 2.75 3.14 -6.48
C GLU A 67 4.03 2.52 -5.93
N ILE A 68 4.84 3.31 -5.22
CA ILE A 68 6.04 2.82 -4.54
C ILE A 68 5.64 1.75 -3.51
N GLU A 69 4.65 2.04 -2.66
CA GLU A 69 4.21 1.09 -1.64
C GLU A 69 3.63 -0.19 -2.25
N SER A 70 2.89 -0.09 -3.35
CA SER A 70 2.41 -1.26 -4.09
C SER A 70 3.56 -2.09 -4.66
N LYS A 71 4.58 -1.46 -5.25
CA LYS A 71 5.80 -2.14 -5.75
C LYS A 71 6.54 -2.87 -4.62
N PHE A 72 6.72 -2.24 -3.46
CA PHE A 72 7.33 -2.90 -2.30
C PHE A 72 6.49 -4.06 -1.77
N THR A 73 5.17 -3.89 -1.68
CA THR A 73 4.26 -4.97 -1.26
C THR A 73 4.37 -6.16 -2.20
N ASN A 74 4.32 -5.93 -3.51
CA ASN A 74 4.48 -6.98 -4.53
C ASN A 74 5.83 -7.68 -4.44
N LEU A 75 6.90 -6.93 -4.18
CA LEU A 75 8.25 -7.49 -4.03
C LEU A 75 8.34 -8.35 -2.76
N ILE A 76 7.81 -7.87 -1.64
CA ILE A 76 7.76 -8.63 -0.38
C ILE A 76 6.97 -9.93 -0.57
N GLU A 77 5.81 -9.89 -1.23
CA GLU A 77 5.02 -11.08 -1.52
C GLU A 77 5.73 -12.02 -2.52
N ASN A 78 6.54 -11.48 -3.44
CA ASN A 78 7.39 -12.30 -4.30
C ASN A 78 8.48 -13.03 -3.51
N ILE A 79 9.17 -12.36 -2.58
CA ILE A 79 10.17 -12.98 -1.68
C ILE A 79 9.52 -14.11 -0.87
N LYS A 80 8.28 -13.90 -0.39
CA LYS A 80 7.50 -14.90 0.35
C LYS A 80 6.91 -16.00 -0.53
N SER A 81 7.09 -15.96 -1.84
CA SER A 81 6.48 -16.96 -2.72
C SER A 81 6.95 -18.38 -2.37
N GLU A 82 6.03 -19.32 -2.46
CA GLU A 82 6.26 -20.72 -2.12
C GLU A 82 7.46 -21.30 -2.91
N THR A 83 7.63 -20.88 -4.16
CA THR A 83 8.76 -21.27 -5.00
C THR A 83 10.11 -20.93 -4.36
N ILE A 84 10.27 -19.71 -3.85
CA ILE A 84 11.54 -19.25 -3.29
C ILE A 84 11.79 -19.87 -1.94
N ILE A 85 10.79 -19.87 -1.05
CA ILE A 85 10.91 -20.50 0.26
C ILE A 85 11.22 -22.00 0.11
N ASN A 86 10.59 -22.70 -0.83
CA ASN A 86 10.92 -24.09 -1.14
C ASN A 86 12.38 -24.27 -1.59
N MET A 87 12.97 -23.31 -2.32
CA MET A 87 14.40 -23.38 -2.66
C MET A 87 15.29 -23.25 -1.43
N VAL A 88 14.91 -22.39 -0.47
CA VAL A 88 15.59 -22.29 0.82
C VAL A 88 15.44 -23.58 1.61
N SER A 89 14.23 -24.15 1.70
CA SER A 89 13.95 -25.44 2.33
C SER A 89 14.82 -26.57 1.76
N LEU A 90 14.86 -26.69 0.43
CA LEU A 90 15.68 -27.68 -0.26
C LEU A 90 17.16 -27.46 -0.01
N LYS A 91 17.61 -26.20 0.03
CA LYS A 91 19.02 -25.88 0.28
C LYS A 91 19.45 -26.19 1.72
N LEU A 92 18.58 -25.94 2.70
CA LEU A 92 18.76 -26.33 4.09
C LEU A 92 18.83 -27.85 4.24
N LEU A 93 17.90 -28.56 3.61
CA LEU A 93 17.91 -30.02 3.61
C LEU A 93 19.21 -30.57 2.99
N LEU A 94 19.64 -30.03 1.85
CA LEU A 94 20.91 -30.44 1.24
C LEU A 94 22.11 -30.11 2.12
N HIS A 95 22.10 -28.98 2.84
CA HIS A 95 23.16 -28.64 3.78
C HIS A 95 23.27 -29.69 4.88
N ASP A 96 22.15 -30.02 5.54
CA ASP A 96 22.12 -30.96 6.66
C ASP A 96 22.37 -32.41 6.25
N LEU A 97 22.10 -32.77 4.99
CA LEU A 97 22.41 -34.10 4.43
C LEU A 97 23.85 -34.21 3.88
N ASP A 98 24.53 -33.09 3.60
CA ASP A 98 25.88 -33.07 3.01
C ASP A 98 26.98 -32.76 4.04
N GLN A 99 26.71 -31.89 5.01
CA GLN A 99 27.70 -31.41 5.97
C GLN A 99 27.72 -32.27 7.24
N PRO A 100 28.89 -32.42 7.88
CA PRO A 100 29.01 -33.16 9.14
C PRO A 100 28.33 -32.45 10.33
N GLU A 101 28.15 -31.13 10.25
CA GLU A 101 27.44 -30.32 11.24
C GLU A 101 26.09 -29.90 10.64
N ALA A 102 25.06 -30.71 10.89
CA ALA A 102 23.70 -30.35 10.54
C ALA A 102 23.15 -29.32 11.52
N PHE A 103 22.33 -28.39 11.04
CA PHE A 103 21.66 -27.42 11.89
C PHE A 103 20.57 -28.08 12.74
N ARG A 104 19.77 -28.97 12.13
CA ARG A 104 18.77 -29.77 12.84
C ARG A 104 19.03 -31.25 12.62
N TYR A 105 18.83 -32.02 13.69
CA TYR A 105 18.92 -33.47 13.67
C TYR A 105 17.52 -34.05 13.81
N ILE A 106 17.19 -35.03 12.97
CA ILE A 106 15.99 -35.83 13.18
C ILE A 106 16.30 -36.77 14.34
N GLU A 107 15.49 -36.72 15.40
CA GLU A 107 15.48 -37.78 16.39
C GLU A 107 15.05 -39.07 15.69
N ASN A 108 16.04 -39.84 15.26
CA ASN A 108 15.88 -40.95 14.32
C ASN A 108 15.12 -42.15 14.90
N TYR A 109 14.39 -42.03 16.01
CA TYR A 109 13.75 -43.17 16.66
C TYR A 109 12.38 -42.81 17.21
N ASP A 110 11.35 -43.37 16.58
CA ASP A 110 10.01 -43.49 17.16
C ASP A 110 9.82 -44.95 17.59
N ASP A 111 9.61 -45.21 18.87
CA ASP A 111 9.56 -46.56 19.47
C ASP A 111 10.75 -47.49 19.08
N GLY A 112 11.96 -46.93 18.99
CA GLY A 112 13.19 -47.70 18.71
C GLY A 112 13.33 -48.17 17.26
N LYS A 113 12.50 -47.69 16.33
CA LYS A 113 12.68 -47.92 14.88
C LYS A 113 13.16 -46.65 14.17
N PRO A 114 14.09 -46.76 13.21
CA PRO A 114 14.48 -45.64 12.38
C PRO A 114 13.29 -45.09 11.61
N ILE A 115 12.94 -43.82 11.84
CA ILE A 115 11.85 -43.12 11.13
C ILE A 115 12.17 -43.04 9.63
N TYR A 116 13.46 -42.93 9.30
CA TYR A 116 13.98 -42.89 7.94
C TYR A 116 15.20 -43.82 7.79
N SER A 117 15.24 -44.59 6.70
CA SER A 117 16.35 -45.44 6.30
C SER A 117 17.50 -44.62 5.69
N LYS A 118 18.73 -45.15 5.74
CA LYS A 118 19.88 -44.54 5.04
C LYS A 118 19.65 -44.44 3.52
N GLU A 119 18.90 -45.38 2.95
CA GLU A 119 18.55 -45.34 1.53
C GLU A 119 17.55 -44.23 1.23
N GLU A 120 16.59 -44.01 2.11
CA GLU A 120 15.60 -42.94 2.01
C GLU A 120 16.24 -41.55 2.08
N PHE A 121 17.23 -41.34 2.96
CA PHE A 121 18.01 -40.09 2.98
C PHE A 121 18.79 -39.86 1.69
N LYS A 122 19.35 -40.92 1.10
CA LYS A 122 20.07 -40.83 -0.19
C LYS A 122 19.13 -40.45 -1.33
N THR A 123 17.95 -41.08 -1.38
CA THR A 123 16.91 -40.75 -2.37
C THR A 123 16.40 -39.31 -2.18
N ALA A 124 16.15 -38.89 -0.93
CA ALA A 124 15.72 -37.54 -0.62
C ALA A 124 16.75 -36.49 -1.06
N LYS A 125 18.05 -36.75 -0.85
CA LYS A 125 19.15 -35.90 -1.33
C LYS A 125 19.17 -35.77 -2.85
N GLU A 126 19.01 -36.86 -3.58
CA GLU A 126 19.00 -36.84 -5.05
C GLU A 126 17.79 -36.06 -5.60
N ILE A 127 16.61 -36.29 -5.04
CA ILE A 127 15.39 -35.54 -5.39
C ILE A 127 15.55 -34.05 -5.06
N ALA A 128 16.03 -33.73 -3.86
CA ALA A 128 16.23 -32.35 -3.42
C ALA A 128 17.21 -31.60 -4.33
N LYS A 129 18.32 -32.24 -4.71
CA LYS A 129 19.31 -31.69 -5.63
C LYS A 129 18.70 -31.43 -7.02
N ASN A 130 18.03 -32.42 -7.59
CA ASN A 130 17.40 -32.29 -8.91
C ASN A 130 16.33 -31.17 -8.93
N LYS A 131 15.54 -31.05 -7.86
CA LYS A 131 14.49 -30.02 -7.71
C LYS A 131 15.07 -28.62 -7.50
N TYR A 132 16.11 -28.50 -6.69
CA TYR A 132 16.82 -27.24 -6.45
C TYR A 132 17.51 -26.71 -7.72
N ASP A 133 18.16 -27.59 -8.48
CA ASP A 133 18.82 -27.24 -9.75
C ASP A 133 17.79 -26.86 -10.82
N SER A 134 16.64 -27.54 -10.86
CA SER A 134 15.55 -27.23 -11.81
C SER A 134 14.65 -26.07 -11.38
N LEU A 135 14.85 -25.48 -10.19
CA LEU A 135 14.02 -24.40 -9.63
C LEU A 135 12.53 -24.79 -9.54
N LYS A 136 12.24 -26.05 -9.18
CA LYS A 136 10.87 -26.57 -9.05
C LYS A 136 10.58 -26.96 -7.61
N GLY A 137 9.39 -26.59 -7.12
CA GLY A 137 8.90 -27.04 -5.82
C GLY A 137 8.70 -28.56 -5.76
N ILE A 138 8.57 -29.06 -4.53
CA ILE A 138 8.24 -30.46 -4.27
C ILE A 138 6.75 -30.68 -4.52
N SER A 139 6.42 -31.71 -5.30
CA SER A 139 5.06 -32.10 -5.61
C SER A 139 4.57 -33.20 -4.66
N THR A 140 3.41 -33.01 -4.04
CA THR A 140 2.80 -34.04 -3.18
C THR A 140 2.13 -35.17 -3.96
N PHE A 141 2.05 -35.06 -5.30
CA PHE A 141 1.46 -36.08 -6.17
C PHE A 141 2.36 -37.32 -6.32
N ASN A 142 3.68 -37.16 -6.25
CA ASN A 142 4.65 -38.26 -6.33
C ASN A 142 4.93 -38.81 -4.92
N SER A 143 4.97 -40.14 -4.76
CA SER A 143 5.25 -40.80 -3.49
C SER A 143 6.59 -40.39 -2.90
N ASP A 144 7.62 -40.29 -3.74
CA ASP A 144 8.99 -40.07 -3.30
C ASP A 144 9.20 -38.59 -2.92
N GLU A 145 8.56 -37.69 -3.67
CA GLU A 145 8.54 -36.26 -3.35
C GLU A 145 7.72 -35.97 -2.09
N ARG A 146 6.63 -36.70 -1.85
CA ARG A 146 5.86 -36.60 -0.60
C ARG A 146 6.68 -37.00 0.62
N MET A 147 7.57 -37.99 0.47
CA MET A 147 8.52 -38.36 1.51
C MET A 147 9.49 -37.21 1.82
N VAL A 148 10.03 -36.52 0.80
CA VAL A 148 10.87 -35.32 1.02
C VAL A 148 10.07 -34.18 1.66
N ALA A 149 8.82 -33.96 1.28
CA ALA A 149 7.96 -32.96 1.91
C ALA A 149 7.72 -33.27 3.40
N LYS A 150 7.53 -34.55 3.75
CA LYS A 150 7.41 -35.00 5.14
C LYS A 150 8.72 -34.78 5.91
N LEU A 151 9.85 -35.10 5.29
CA LEU A 151 11.19 -34.90 5.86
C LEU A 151 11.45 -33.42 6.18
N LEU A 152 11.11 -32.52 5.26
CA LEU A 152 11.20 -31.08 5.48
C LEU A 152 10.33 -30.63 6.66
N LYS A 153 9.11 -31.16 6.77
CA LYS A 153 8.20 -30.84 7.86
C LYS A 153 8.75 -31.32 9.21
N ASP A 154 9.30 -32.53 9.27
CA ASP A 154 9.85 -33.10 10.49
C ASP A 154 11.11 -32.34 10.96
N LEU A 155 11.87 -31.77 10.02
CA LEU A 155 12.99 -30.85 10.30
C LEU A 155 12.54 -29.39 10.55
N GLY A 156 11.25 -29.07 10.39
CA GLY A 156 10.75 -27.69 10.48
C GLY A 156 11.28 -26.76 9.38
N TYR A 157 11.68 -27.32 8.24
CA TYR A 157 12.10 -26.59 7.03
C TYR A 157 10.98 -26.47 6.00
N ASP A 158 9.76 -26.89 6.31
CA ASP A 158 8.63 -26.63 5.43
C ASP A 158 8.27 -25.15 5.39
N TYR A 159 7.50 -24.77 4.36
CA TYR A 159 7.08 -23.40 4.12
C TYR A 159 6.49 -22.73 5.36
N LYS A 160 5.63 -23.44 6.11
CA LYS A 160 4.90 -22.84 7.23
C LYS A 160 5.85 -22.54 8.39
N SER A 161 6.69 -23.49 8.78
CA SER A 161 7.66 -23.31 9.86
C SER A 161 8.65 -22.17 9.55
N LEU A 162 9.21 -22.14 8.33
CA LEU A 162 10.10 -21.06 7.92
C LEU A 162 9.41 -19.69 7.93
N MET A 163 8.16 -19.62 7.49
CA MET A 163 7.41 -18.35 7.46
C MET A 163 6.98 -17.85 8.84
N GLU A 164 6.76 -18.73 9.82
CA GLU A 164 6.45 -18.35 11.20
C GLU A 164 7.67 -17.72 11.90
N GLU A 165 8.87 -18.19 11.59
CA GLU A 165 10.15 -17.72 12.14
C GLU A 165 10.76 -16.53 11.37
N MET A 166 10.18 -16.18 10.23
CA MET A 166 10.69 -15.17 9.30
C MET A 166 9.87 -13.88 9.29
N GLU A 167 10.58 -12.76 9.16
CA GLU A 167 10.00 -11.44 9.14
C GLU A 167 10.60 -10.61 8.00
N ILE A 168 9.78 -10.32 6.99
CA ILE A 168 10.17 -9.54 5.81
C ILE A 168 9.40 -8.23 5.80
N ARG A 169 10.12 -7.11 5.86
CA ARG A 169 9.54 -5.77 5.85
C ARG A 169 10.42 -4.75 5.15
N ARG A 170 9.78 -3.70 4.63
CA ARG A 170 10.47 -2.50 4.16
C ARG A 170 11.07 -1.74 5.34
N VAL A 171 12.31 -1.26 5.18
CA VAL A 171 13.00 -0.42 6.17
C VAL A 171 12.52 1.02 6.01
N SER A 172 11.45 1.40 6.72
CA SER A 172 10.90 2.77 6.70
C SER A 172 10.65 3.29 5.26
N ASN A 173 10.86 4.58 4.99
CA ASN A 173 10.75 5.19 3.65
C ASN A 173 12.05 5.04 2.83
N SER A 174 12.75 3.91 2.95
CA SER A 174 13.96 3.65 2.18
C SER A 174 13.71 2.70 1.01
N ASP A 175 14.77 2.46 0.23
CA ASP A 175 14.81 1.47 -0.84
C ASP A 175 15.13 0.04 -0.36
N TYR A 176 15.27 -0.14 0.96
CA TYR A 176 15.75 -1.38 1.53
C TYR A 176 14.61 -2.26 2.05
N ILE A 177 14.74 -3.56 1.81
CA ILE A 177 13.94 -4.60 2.43
C ILE A 177 14.83 -5.33 3.43
N SER A 178 14.35 -5.39 4.66
CA SER A 178 14.98 -6.14 5.73
C SER A 178 14.29 -7.50 5.86
N ILE A 179 15.08 -8.55 5.84
CA ILE A 179 14.67 -9.93 6.06
C ILE A 179 15.34 -10.37 7.35
N SER A 180 14.54 -10.77 8.34
CA SER A 180 15.03 -11.33 9.59
C SER A 180 14.53 -12.76 9.79
N PHE A 181 15.36 -13.60 10.39
CA PHE A 181 15.00 -14.96 10.77
C PHE A 181 15.48 -15.26 12.18
N ILE A 182 14.70 -16.03 12.93
CA ILE A 182 14.94 -16.38 14.32
C ILE A 182 14.97 -17.89 14.45
N SER A 183 16.05 -18.46 14.98
CA SER A 183 16.17 -19.91 15.20
C SER A 183 17.05 -20.25 16.39
N GLU A 184 17.07 -21.52 16.78
CA GLU A 184 17.83 -22.07 17.89
C GLU A 184 19.36 -22.03 17.68
N ASP A 185 19.82 -22.00 16.43
CA ASP A 185 21.23 -21.92 16.08
C ASP A 185 21.55 -20.57 15.40
N PRO A 186 22.52 -19.78 15.91
CA PRO A 186 22.93 -18.52 15.26
C PRO A 186 23.40 -18.70 13.82
N TYR A 187 24.02 -19.83 13.48
CA TYR A 187 24.47 -20.12 12.11
C TYR A 187 23.31 -20.45 11.19
N LEU A 188 22.32 -21.20 11.66
CA LEU A 188 21.08 -21.46 10.91
C LEU A 188 20.40 -20.14 10.55
N SER A 189 20.25 -19.23 11.51
CA SER A 189 19.64 -17.94 11.26
C SER A 189 20.34 -17.13 10.17
N ALA A 190 21.66 -17.07 10.22
CA ALA A 190 22.46 -16.38 9.20
C ALA A 190 22.37 -17.09 7.84
N PHE A 191 22.38 -18.43 7.83
CA PHE A 191 22.31 -19.22 6.62
C PHE A 191 20.96 -19.04 5.89
N VAL A 192 19.85 -19.05 6.63
CA VAL A 192 18.50 -18.90 6.06
C VAL A 192 18.35 -17.54 5.37
N VAL A 193 18.67 -16.45 6.05
CA VAL A 193 18.48 -15.10 5.48
C VAL A 193 19.37 -14.86 4.26
N ASN A 194 20.62 -15.33 4.29
CA ASN A 194 21.55 -15.20 3.17
C ASN A 194 21.15 -16.10 2.00
N THR A 195 20.67 -17.31 2.28
CA THR A 195 20.17 -18.23 1.25
C THR A 195 18.91 -17.66 0.60
N LEU A 196 17.96 -17.13 1.38
CA LEU A 196 16.77 -16.49 0.85
C LEU A 196 17.11 -15.31 -0.06
N ALA A 197 18.00 -14.42 0.38
CA ALA A 197 18.48 -13.30 -0.43
C ALA A 197 19.06 -13.79 -1.77
N LYS A 198 19.93 -14.80 -1.73
CA LYS A 198 20.56 -15.38 -2.92
C LYS A 198 19.57 -16.06 -3.86
N GLU A 199 18.65 -16.85 -3.32
CA GLU A 199 17.64 -17.56 -4.12
C GLU A 199 16.63 -16.59 -4.75
N PHE A 200 16.24 -15.54 -4.02
CA PHE A 200 15.39 -14.49 -4.56
C PHE A 200 16.08 -13.75 -5.71
N ILE A 201 17.33 -13.32 -5.54
CA ILE A 201 18.09 -12.67 -6.61
C ILE A 201 18.24 -13.62 -7.82
N ARG A 202 18.55 -14.91 -7.57
CA ARG A 202 18.65 -15.93 -8.63
C ARG A 202 17.33 -16.08 -9.41
N HIS A 203 16.21 -16.17 -8.70
CA HIS A 203 14.87 -16.30 -9.28
C HIS A 203 14.47 -15.04 -10.07
N GLN A 204 14.73 -13.85 -9.51
CA GLN A 204 14.44 -12.59 -10.15
C GLN A 204 15.25 -12.42 -11.45
N ASN A 205 16.55 -12.70 -11.43
CA ASN A 205 17.40 -12.64 -12.61
C ASN A 205 16.91 -13.59 -13.71
N LYS A 206 16.53 -14.83 -13.35
CA LYS A 206 15.96 -15.79 -14.31
C LYS A 206 14.66 -15.27 -14.93
N ASN A 207 13.77 -14.70 -14.13
CA ASN A 207 12.50 -14.16 -14.61
C ASN A 207 12.73 -12.96 -15.53
N VAL A 208 13.60 -12.02 -15.13
CA VAL A 208 13.96 -10.85 -15.94
C VAL A 208 14.59 -11.27 -17.26
N VAL A 209 15.53 -12.22 -17.26
CA VAL A 209 16.14 -12.74 -18.50
C VAL A 209 15.11 -13.41 -19.39
N SER A 210 14.19 -14.22 -18.83
CA SER A 210 13.16 -14.89 -19.61
C SER A 210 12.15 -13.92 -20.23
N GLN A 211 11.68 -12.92 -19.46
CA GLN A 211 10.71 -11.92 -19.92
C GLN A 211 11.35 -10.92 -20.90
N SER A 212 12.58 -10.50 -20.62
CA SER A 212 13.35 -9.65 -21.52
C SER A 212 13.70 -10.38 -22.80
N GLY A 213 14.06 -11.66 -22.73
CA GLY A 213 14.32 -12.52 -23.89
C GLY A 213 13.11 -12.63 -24.82
N GLN A 214 11.91 -12.84 -24.27
CA GLN A 214 10.67 -12.86 -25.05
C GLN A 214 10.38 -11.50 -25.71
N SER A 215 10.60 -10.40 -24.99
CA SER A 215 10.39 -9.05 -25.50
C SER A 215 11.40 -8.70 -26.61
N ILE A 216 12.67 -9.05 -26.42
CA ILE A 216 13.73 -8.89 -27.43
C ILE A 216 13.39 -9.70 -28.67
N GLN A 217 12.99 -10.97 -28.51
CA GLN A 217 12.59 -11.81 -29.64
C GLN A 217 11.40 -11.23 -30.41
N PHE A 218 10.40 -10.70 -29.69
CA PHE A 218 9.27 -10.02 -30.31
C PHE A 218 9.69 -8.79 -31.13
N PHE A 219 10.51 -7.90 -30.56
CA PHE A 219 10.97 -6.70 -31.27
C PHE A 219 11.98 -7.01 -32.38
N GLU A 220 12.72 -8.11 -32.26
CA GLU A 220 13.63 -8.60 -33.30
C GLU A 220 12.85 -9.12 -34.51
N GLU A 221 11.81 -9.93 -34.27
CA GLU A 221 10.90 -10.38 -35.32
C GLU A 221 10.13 -9.21 -35.95
N LEU A 222 9.66 -8.26 -35.14
CA LEU A 222 8.99 -7.06 -35.64
C LEU A 222 9.94 -6.20 -36.51
N SER A 223 11.16 -5.96 -36.05
CA SER A 223 12.17 -5.20 -36.81
C SER A 223 12.50 -5.89 -38.13
N LYS A 224 12.62 -7.23 -38.14
CA LYS A 224 12.81 -8.02 -39.35
C LYS A 224 11.63 -7.88 -40.32
N GLN A 225 10.40 -8.02 -39.84
CA GLN A 225 9.20 -7.85 -40.68
C GLN A 225 9.11 -6.44 -41.27
N LYS A 226 9.44 -5.41 -40.48
CA LYS A 226 9.47 -4.02 -40.97
C LYS A 226 10.60 -3.77 -41.96
N LYS A 227 11.73 -4.44 -41.80
CA LYS A 227 12.83 -4.40 -42.77
C LYS A 227 12.43 -5.03 -44.10
N GLU A 228 11.76 -6.18 -44.07
CA GLU A 228 11.24 -6.84 -45.28
C GLU A 228 10.21 -5.95 -46.01
N GLN A 229 9.30 -5.31 -45.27
CA GLN A 229 8.34 -4.33 -45.85
C GLN A 229 9.04 -3.12 -46.47
N LEU A 230 10.08 -2.59 -45.80
CA LEU A 230 10.88 -1.49 -46.35
C LEU A 230 11.59 -1.90 -47.64
N ASP A 231 12.20 -3.08 -47.67
CA ASP A 231 12.91 -3.59 -48.85
C ASP A 231 11.95 -3.86 -50.02
N GLU A 232 10.74 -4.37 -49.74
CA GLU A 232 9.66 -4.51 -50.72
C GLU A 232 9.27 -3.15 -51.32
N LYS A 233 9.09 -2.12 -50.48
CA LYS A 233 8.72 -0.77 -50.92
C LYS A 233 9.83 -0.08 -51.70
N ILE A 234 11.09 -0.26 -51.29
CA ILE A 234 12.25 0.21 -52.06
C ILE A 234 12.29 -0.48 -53.43
N SER A 235 12.09 -1.80 -53.48
CA SER A 235 12.06 -2.55 -54.74
C SER A 235 10.91 -2.11 -55.65
N GLU A 236 9.73 -1.79 -55.10
CA GLU A 236 8.59 -1.24 -55.84
C GLU A 236 8.93 0.13 -56.44
N LEU A 237 9.54 1.02 -55.64
CA LEU A 237 10.01 2.33 -56.09
C LEU A 237 11.08 2.22 -57.18
N GLU A 238 12.08 1.35 -57.01
CA GLU A 238 13.13 1.12 -57.99
C GLU A 238 12.57 0.57 -59.31
N SER A 239 11.66 -0.41 -59.24
CA SER A 239 11.00 -0.99 -60.41
C SER A 239 10.17 0.07 -61.15
N PHE A 240 9.48 0.94 -60.42
CA PHE A 240 8.71 2.03 -61.00
C PHE A 240 9.61 3.09 -61.66
N LYS A 241 10.73 3.46 -61.03
CA LYS A 241 11.74 4.38 -61.60
C LYS A 241 12.35 3.80 -62.87
N ALA A 242 12.69 2.52 -62.88
CA ALA A 242 13.26 1.82 -64.03
C ALA A 242 12.26 1.70 -65.19
N ALA A 243 11.01 1.32 -64.92
CA ALA A 243 9.98 1.17 -65.94
C ALA A 243 9.64 2.50 -66.64
N ASN A 244 9.69 3.61 -65.92
CA ASN A 244 9.34 4.94 -66.44
C ASN A 244 10.56 5.80 -66.81
N ASN A 245 11.78 5.25 -66.78
CA ASN A 245 13.06 5.95 -67.07
C ASN A 245 13.19 7.31 -66.34
N VAL A 246 12.79 7.34 -65.07
CA VAL A 246 12.75 8.56 -64.26
C VAL A 246 14.12 8.80 -63.63
N ILE A 247 14.98 9.51 -64.36
CA ILE A 247 16.27 9.99 -63.82
C ILE A 247 16.12 11.44 -63.33
N ASP A 248 15.27 12.25 -63.99
CA ASP A 248 15.03 13.65 -63.61
C ASP A 248 13.73 14.21 -64.24
N THR A 249 12.57 13.70 -63.81
CA THR A 249 11.25 14.11 -64.37
C THR A 249 10.87 15.54 -64.01
N GLU A 250 11.33 16.04 -62.86
CA GLU A 250 11.01 17.38 -62.37
C GLU A 250 11.65 18.45 -63.28
N VAL A 251 12.95 18.33 -63.54
CA VAL A 251 13.70 19.25 -64.43
C VAL A 251 13.16 19.21 -65.87
N GLN A 252 12.76 18.03 -66.36
CA GLN A 252 12.19 17.90 -67.71
C GLN A 252 10.77 18.47 -67.81
N SER A 253 9.94 18.30 -66.77
CA SER A 253 8.60 18.88 -66.71
C SER A 253 8.68 20.40 -66.68
N GLU A 254 9.53 20.99 -65.82
CA GLU A 254 9.77 22.43 -65.76
C GLU A 254 10.27 23.00 -67.10
N SER A 255 11.23 22.31 -67.75
CA SER A 255 11.73 22.71 -69.06
C SER A 255 10.63 22.71 -70.13
N ASN A 256 9.76 21.69 -70.13
CA ASN A 256 8.65 21.60 -71.09
C ASN A 256 7.58 22.66 -70.81
N VAL A 257 7.28 22.96 -69.54
CA VAL A 257 6.37 24.06 -69.16
C VAL A 257 6.92 25.41 -69.62
N SER A 258 8.22 25.65 -69.47
CA SER A 258 8.87 26.86 -69.99
C SER A 258 8.75 26.95 -71.52
N LYS A 259 9.04 25.86 -72.25
CA LYS A 259 8.90 25.82 -73.72
C LYS A 259 7.46 26.04 -74.17
N ILE A 260 6.47 25.52 -73.44
CA ILE A 260 5.04 25.78 -73.73
C ILE A 260 4.76 27.28 -73.57
N SER A 261 5.27 27.92 -72.52
CA SER A 261 5.11 29.38 -72.32
C SER A 261 5.71 30.19 -73.47
N ASP A 262 6.92 29.82 -73.92
CA ASP A 262 7.59 30.48 -75.05
C ASP A 262 6.80 30.31 -76.36
N LEU A 263 6.33 29.09 -76.66
CA LEU A 263 5.51 28.80 -77.84
C LEU A 263 4.14 29.50 -77.78
N GLU A 264 3.55 29.65 -76.59
CA GLU A 264 2.31 30.41 -76.39
C GLU A 264 2.51 31.91 -76.70
N SER A 265 3.66 32.46 -76.32
CA SER A 265 4.05 33.83 -76.69
C SER A 265 4.20 33.98 -78.21
N GLN A 266 4.93 33.05 -78.86
CA GLN A 266 5.08 33.02 -80.32
C GLN A 266 3.74 32.86 -81.03
N ARG A 267 2.85 32.00 -80.53
CA ARG A 267 1.50 31.81 -81.06
C ARG A 267 0.71 33.12 -81.04
N SER A 268 0.82 33.87 -79.95
CA SER A 268 0.18 35.18 -79.80
C SER A 268 0.72 36.19 -80.81
N GLU A 269 2.04 36.17 -81.06
CA GLU A 269 2.69 37.02 -82.06
C GLU A 269 2.26 36.71 -83.48
N VAL A 270 2.34 35.44 -83.90
CA VAL A 270 1.90 34.99 -85.23
C VAL A 270 0.41 35.29 -85.45
N ARG A 271 -0.44 35.17 -84.42
CA ARG A 271 -1.85 35.58 -84.51
C ARG A 271 -2.02 37.08 -84.75
N ARG A 272 -1.21 37.94 -84.11
CA ARG A 272 -1.21 39.39 -84.37
C ARG A 272 -0.75 39.68 -85.80
N GLU A 273 0.25 38.96 -86.29
CA GLU A 273 0.74 39.08 -87.66
C GLU A 273 -0.33 38.68 -88.68
N ILE A 274 -0.97 37.52 -88.52
CA ILE A 274 -2.11 37.09 -89.36
C ILE A 274 -3.21 38.16 -89.35
N TYR A 275 -3.55 38.73 -88.19
CA TYR A 275 -4.55 39.79 -88.10
C TYR A 275 -4.13 41.04 -88.89
N SER A 276 -2.87 41.47 -88.75
CA SER A 276 -2.29 42.58 -89.53
C SER A 276 -2.33 42.32 -91.04
N LEU A 277 -1.89 41.14 -91.48
CA LEU A 277 -1.89 40.74 -92.89
C LEU A 277 -3.31 40.69 -93.47
N ASN A 278 -4.31 40.21 -92.71
CA ASN A 278 -5.72 40.27 -93.13
C ASN A 278 -6.21 41.71 -93.32
N LEU A 279 -5.84 42.64 -92.43
CA LEU A 279 -6.19 44.06 -92.59
C LEU A 279 -5.50 44.68 -93.81
N GLN A 280 -4.24 44.35 -94.06
CA GLN A 280 -3.51 44.81 -95.25
C GLN A 280 -4.14 44.26 -96.54
N LEU A 281 -4.54 42.98 -96.53
CA LEU A 281 -5.23 42.33 -97.64
C LEU A 281 -6.62 42.93 -97.88
N GLU A 282 -7.38 43.28 -96.84
CA GLU A 282 -8.66 43.98 -97.02
C GLU A 282 -8.45 45.37 -97.64
N ASN A 283 -7.46 46.12 -97.17
CA ASN A 283 -7.10 47.42 -97.72
C ASN A 283 -6.65 47.33 -99.20
N ILE A 284 -5.82 46.34 -99.57
CA ILE A 284 -5.37 46.16 -100.96
C ILE A 284 -6.54 45.75 -101.86
N ASN A 285 -7.44 44.88 -101.38
CA ASN A 285 -8.65 44.50 -102.11
C ASN A 285 -9.61 45.67 -102.31
N GLN A 286 -9.70 46.60 -101.36
CA GLN A 286 -10.44 47.85 -101.54
C GLN A 286 -9.80 48.76 -102.58
N LYS A 287 -8.46 48.92 -102.55
CA LYS A 287 -7.72 49.68 -103.57
C LYS A 287 -7.89 49.11 -104.98
N ILE A 288 -7.82 47.79 -105.14
CA ILE A 288 -8.05 47.09 -106.42
C ILE A 288 -9.50 47.26 -106.90
N ARG A 289 -10.50 47.10 -106.02
CA ARG A 289 -11.92 47.32 -106.34
C ARG A 289 -12.20 48.75 -106.80
N ASN A 290 -11.53 49.73 -106.19
CA ASN A 290 -11.69 51.15 -106.51
C ASN A 290 -10.89 51.59 -107.76
N HIS A 291 -9.93 50.80 -108.24
CA HIS A 291 -9.12 51.11 -109.43
C HIS A 291 -9.94 51.13 -110.75
N GLY A 292 -11.13 50.51 -110.78
CA GLY A 292 -12.00 50.44 -111.97
C GLY A 292 -13.12 51.48 -112.07
N SER A 293 -13.36 52.28 -111.03
CA SER A 293 -14.42 53.30 -111.01
C SER A 293 -13.79 54.67 -110.82
N GLY A 294 -13.95 55.57 -111.79
CA GLY A 294 -13.40 56.94 -111.80
C GLY A 294 -14.00 57.88 -110.76
N GLY A 295 -14.13 57.44 -109.51
CA GLY A 295 -14.55 58.22 -108.36
C GLY A 295 -13.35 58.61 -107.50
N ASN A 296 -12.88 59.85 -107.66
CA ASN A 296 -11.94 60.50 -106.74
C ASN A 296 -12.60 60.71 -105.37
N GLN A 297 -12.58 59.69 -104.50
CA GLN A 297 -12.82 59.83 -103.05
C GLN A 297 -11.94 58.84 -102.27
N SER A 298 -10.63 59.08 -102.19
CA SER A 298 -9.78 58.30 -101.26
C SER A 298 -8.53 59.00 -100.72
N GLY A 299 -8.36 60.31 -100.92
CA GLY A 299 -7.25 61.05 -100.31
C GLY A 299 -7.37 61.19 -98.78
N SER A 300 -8.54 61.58 -98.26
CA SER A 300 -8.72 61.80 -96.80
C SER A 300 -8.76 60.50 -95.98
N TYR A 301 -9.27 59.40 -96.53
CA TYR A 301 -9.37 58.15 -95.77
C TYR A 301 -8.00 57.52 -95.49
N GLY A 302 -7.05 57.64 -96.41
CA GLY A 302 -5.66 57.17 -96.21
C GLY A 302 -4.96 57.92 -95.08
N ARG A 303 -5.14 59.25 -94.99
CA ARG A 303 -4.56 60.06 -93.91
C ARG A 303 -5.25 59.81 -92.55
N ILE A 304 -6.57 59.60 -92.55
CA ILE A 304 -7.32 59.21 -91.33
C ILE A 304 -6.84 57.85 -90.80
N LEU A 305 -6.55 56.88 -91.68
CA LEU A 305 -6.00 55.58 -91.28
C LEU A 305 -4.58 55.69 -90.73
N GLN A 306 -3.73 56.53 -91.33
CA GLN A 306 -2.39 56.83 -90.78
C GLN A 306 -2.47 57.48 -89.41
N LEU A 307 -3.34 58.49 -89.22
CA LEU A 307 -3.57 59.10 -87.91
C LEU A 307 -4.11 58.07 -86.91
N ARG A 308 -4.97 57.14 -87.33
CA ARG A 308 -5.48 56.08 -86.44
C ARG A 308 -4.37 55.13 -85.97
N ASN A 309 -3.44 54.78 -86.86
CA ASN A 309 -2.29 53.95 -86.51
C ASN A 309 -1.34 54.69 -85.56
N LEU A 310 -1.05 55.96 -85.84
CA LEU A 310 -0.21 56.80 -84.98
C LEU A 310 -0.87 57.02 -83.60
N ILE A 311 -2.17 57.27 -83.55
CA ILE A 311 -2.94 57.36 -82.30
C ILE A 311 -2.84 56.04 -81.51
N ASN A 312 -2.95 54.89 -82.17
CA ASN A 312 -2.85 53.59 -81.50
C ASN A 312 -1.43 53.32 -80.98
N GLU A 313 -0.40 53.74 -81.70
CA GLU A 313 1.00 53.63 -81.30
C GLU A 313 1.32 54.53 -80.10
N VAL A 314 0.97 55.82 -80.19
CA VAL A 314 1.12 56.77 -79.07
C VAL A 314 0.29 56.35 -77.85
N ASN A 315 -0.89 55.75 -78.06
CA ASN A 315 -1.71 55.22 -76.97
C ASN A 315 -1.13 53.96 -76.33
N LYS A 316 -0.44 53.10 -77.08
CA LYS A 316 0.30 51.97 -76.52
C LYS A 316 1.49 52.44 -75.69
N GLU A 317 2.25 53.42 -76.18
CA GLU A 317 3.34 54.00 -75.41
C GLU A 317 2.83 54.71 -74.15
N TYR A 318 1.72 55.45 -74.23
CA TYR A 318 1.10 56.05 -73.04
C TYR A 318 0.67 55.02 -71.99
N ILE A 319 0.07 53.89 -72.39
CA ILE A 319 -0.30 52.82 -71.45
C ILE A 319 0.95 52.19 -70.79
N ARG A 320 2.10 52.23 -71.48
CA ARG A 320 3.38 51.69 -71.01
C ARG A 320 4.13 52.67 -70.08
N THR A 321 4.14 53.96 -70.38
CA THR A 321 4.96 54.97 -69.68
C THR A 321 4.17 55.89 -68.74
N GLY A 322 2.87 56.09 -68.98
CA GLY A 322 1.98 56.92 -68.15
C GLY A 322 2.23 58.43 -68.22
N GLU A 323 3.05 58.91 -69.16
CA GLU A 323 3.44 60.32 -69.25
C GLU A 323 2.29 61.23 -69.72
N LYS A 324 2.10 62.36 -69.02
CA LYS A 324 0.99 63.29 -69.28
C LYS A 324 1.14 64.06 -70.59
N GLU A 325 2.37 64.28 -71.06
CA GLU A 325 2.65 64.94 -72.35
C GLU A 325 2.16 64.11 -73.55
N LEU A 326 2.18 62.78 -73.43
CA LEU A 326 1.63 61.87 -74.44
C LEU A 326 0.10 61.96 -74.50
N LEU A 327 -0.56 62.27 -73.38
CA LEU A 327 -2.01 62.47 -73.31
C LEU A 327 -2.45 63.73 -74.07
N ASP A 328 -1.69 64.82 -73.92
CA ASP A 328 -1.94 66.08 -74.64
C ASP A 328 -1.68 65.89 -76.15
N SER A 329 -0.61 65.18 -76.50
CA SER A 329 -0.34 64.77 -77.90
C SER A 329 -1.47 63.89 -78.47
N LEU A 330 -2.01 62.95 -77.68
CA LEU A 330 -3.15 62.11 -78.05
C LEU A 330 -4.42 62.91 -78.29
N GLN A 331 -4.70 63.91 -77.46
CA GLN A 331 -5.84 64.81 -77.67
C GLN A 331 -5.67 65.65 -78.94
N ASN A 332 -4.47 66.16 -79.19
CA ASN A 332 -4.17 66.93 -80.40
C ASN A 332 -4.32 66.08 -81.66
N LEU A 333 -3.78 64.85 -81.66
CA LEU A 333 -3.91 63.91 -82.78
C LEU A 333 -5.37 63.49 -83.02
N ARG A 334 -6.16 63.29 -81.96
CA ARG A 334 -7.60 63.01 -82.08
C ARG A 334 -8.36 64.21 -82.65
N ALA A 335 -8.05 65.41 -82.20
CA ALA A 335 -8.65 66.64 -82.72
C ALA A 335 -8.27 66.90 -84.18
N GLU A 336 -7.03 66.59 -84.58
CA GLU A 336 -6.57 66.67 -85.98
C GLU A 336 -7.30 65.66 -86.88
N ARG A 337 -7.47 64.43 -86.41
CA ARG A 337 -8.30 63.43 -87.09
C ARG A 337 -9.74 63.92 -87.25
N ASP A 338 -10.34 64.45 -86.20
CA ASP A 338 -11.74 64.93 -86.23
C ASP A 338 -11.90 66.14 -87.16
N ARG A 339 -10.88 67.00 -87.26
CA ARG A 339 -10.79 68.07 -88.26
C ARG A 339 -10.68 67.54 -89.69
N LEU A 340 -9.83 66.57 -89.94
CA LEU A 340 -9.69 65.95 -91.28
C LEU A 340 -10.96 65.20 -91.69
N GLN A 341 -11.65 64.59 -90.73
CA GLN A 341 -12.92 63.90 -90.97
C GLN A 341 -14.06 64.87 -91.28
N SER A 342 -14.06 66.07 -90.71
CA SER A 342 -15.02 67.14 -91.02
C SER A 342 -14.69 67.90 -92.31
N GLN A 343 -13.42 68.02 -92.69
CA GLN A 343 -12.99 68.58 -93.97
C GLN A 343 -13.21 67.64 -95.17
N ALA A 344 -13.35 66.32 -94.95
CA ALA A 344 -13.64 65.34 -96.00
C ALA A 344 -15.03 65.52 -96.67
N SER A 345 -15.93 66.31 -96.10
CA SER A 345 -17.28 66.58 -96.63
C SER A 345 -17.33 67.73 -97.65
N THR A 346 -16.28 68.53 -97.79
CA THR A 346 -16.26 69.67 -98.72
C THR A 346 -14.96 69.64 -99.51
N GLY A 347 -15.07 69.21 -100.78
CA GLY A 347 -13.94 68.85 -101.62
C GLY A 347 -12.91 69.95 -101.81
N SER A 348 -11.66 69.62 -101.55
CA SER A 348 -10.52 70.21 -102.24
C SER A 348 -9.37 69.22 -102.29
N THR A 349 -8.85 69.11 -103.52
CA THR A 349 -7.89 68.17 -104.07
C THR A 349 -6.46 68.60 -103.79
N ILE A 350 -5.63 67.72 -103.24
CA ILE A 350 -4.18 67.70 -103.50
C ILE A 350 -3.74 66.24 -103.67
N GLY A 351 -2.94 66.00 -104.72
CA GLY A 351 -2.67 64.70 -105.33
C GLY A 351 -1.74 63.76 -104.59
N GLY A 352 -1.77 62.49 -105.04
CA GLY A 352 -0.87 61.44 -104.60
C GLY A 352 -1.11 60.15 -105.39
N GLU A 353 -0.27 59.96 -106.40
CA GLU A 353 0.22 58.69 -106.99
C GLU A 353 -0.79 57.68 -107.58
N LYS A 354 -0.78 57.57 -108.92
CA LYS A 354 -1.39 56.46 -109.66
C LYS A 354 -0.50 55.22 -109.51
N VAL A 355 -0.82 54.36 -108.55
CA VAL A 355 -0.20 53.04 -108.45
C VAL A 355 -0.71 52.15 -109.60
N SER A 356 0.19 51.43 -110.26
CA SER A 356 -0.17 50.52 -111.37
C SER A 356 -0.99 49.32 -110.85
N LEU A 357 -2.03 48.90 -111.59
CA LEU A 357 -2.82 47.71 -111.25
C LEU A 357 -1.96 46.43 -111.13
N ALA A 358 -0.82 46.38 -111.83
CA ALA A 358 0.12 45.26 -111.75
C ALA A 358 0.82 45.23 -110.37
N GLU A 359 1.30 46.37 -109.89
CA GLU A 359 1.99 46.48 -108.58
C GLU A 359 1.04 46.14 -107.42
N LEU A 360 -0.24 46.52 -107.50
CA LEU A 360 -1.24 46.16 -106.49
C LEU A 360 -1.55 44.66 -106.47
N LYS A 361 -1.47 43.98 -107.62
CA LYS A 361 -1.64 42.52 -107.71
C LYS A 361 -0.43 41.78 -107.15
N ASP A 362 0.77 42.21 -107.51
CA ASP A 362 2.01 41.62 -106.96
C ASP A 362 2.08 41.77 -105.44
N THR A 363 1.71 42.95 -104.92
CA THR A 363 1.61 43.20 -103.47
C THR A 363 0.56 42.31 -102.81
N LYS A 364 -0.56 42.05 -103.48
CA LYS A 364 -1.60 41.15 -102.97
C LYS A 364 -1.09 39.71 -102.89
N ASP A 365 -0.44 39.22 -103.94
CA ASP A 365 0.09 37.85 -104.00
C ASP A 365 1.19 37.62 -102.94
N ASP A 366 2.03 38.63 -102.68
CA ASP A 366 3.01 38.63 -101.58
C ASP A 366 2.33 38.55 -100.19
N ILE A 367 1.31 39.38 -99.94
CA ILE A 367 0.54 39.32 -98.69
C ILE A 367 -0.19 37.98 -98.52
N GLU A 368 -0.74 37.41 -99.60
CA GLU A 368 -1.38 36.08 -99.57
C GLU A 368 -0.37 34.96 -99.27
N LEU A 369 0.86 35.07 -99.81
CA LEU A 369 1.96 34.16 -99.51
C LEU A 369 2.38 34.27 -98.04
N GLN A 370 2.61 35.49 -97.53
CA GLN A 370 2.95 35.73 -96.13
C GLN A 370 1.85 35.22 -95.18
N LEU A 371 0.59 35.43 -95.54
CA LEU A 371 -0.55 34.96 -94.76
C LEU A 371 -0.66 33.43 -94.76
N ARG A 372 -0.28 32.77 -95.87
CA ARG A 372 -0.17 31.30 -95.93
C ARG A 372 0.96 30.82 -95.03
N VAL A 373 2.15 31.41 -95.11
CA VAL A 373 3.30 31.08 -94.27
C VAL A 373 2.94 31.23 -92.79
N ALA A 374 2.39 32.37 -92.38
CA ALA A 374 1.98 32.62 -91.00
C ALA A 374 0.92 31.64 -90.49
N ARG A 375 -0.02 31.20 -91.35
CA ARG A 375 -0.99 30.16 -91.01
C ARG A 375 -0.34 28.79 -90.83
N GLU A 376 0.61 28.41 -91.66
CA GLU A 376 1.35 27.15 -91.52
C GLU A 376 2.20 27.17 -90.24
N THR A 377 2.91 28.27 -89.95
CA THR A 377 3.63 28.45 -88.68
C THR A 377 2.70 28.36 -87.47
N LEU A 378 1.50 28.91 -87.55
CA LEU A 378 0.50 28.78 -86.48
C LEU A 378 0.06 27.32 -86.28
N LEU A 379 -0.08 26.53 -87.35
CA LEU A 379 -0.41 25.11 -87.26
C LEU A 379 0.72 24.30 -86.63
N GLU A 380 1.97 24.59 -87.00
CA GLU A 380 3.17 23.98 -86.41
C GLU A 380 3.26 24.27 -84.92
N ILE A 381 3.18 25.54 -84.51
CA ILE A 381 3.21 25.94 -83.09
C ILE A 381 2.08 25.25 -82.29
N ASN A 382 0.86 25.13 -82.84
CA ASN A 382 -0.22 24.45 -82.15
C ASN A 382 0.02 22.93 -82.01
N ARG A 383 0.66 22.29 -83.00
CA ARG A 383 1.06 20.88 -82.90
C ARG A 383 2.14 20.69 -81.84
N ASP A 384 3.12 21.57 -81.80
CA ASP A 384 4.20 21.51 -80.82
C ASP A 384 3.67 21.70 -79.40
N ILE A 385 2.82 22.72 -79.18
CA ILE A 385 2.12 22.93 -77.89
C ILE A 385 1.31 21.70 -77.50
N ALA A 386 0.53 21.11 -78.41
CA ALA A 386 -0.28 19.93 -78.11
C ALA A 386 0.58 18.72 -77.74
N SER A 387 1.71 18.51 -78.42
CA SER A 387 2.66 17.43 -78.12
C SER A 387 3.31 17.62 -76.74
N LEU A 388 3.75 18.84 -76.42
CA LEU A 388 4.36 19.15 -75.13
C LEU A 388 3.35 19.06 -73.99
N GLN A 389 2.11 19.52 -74.20
CA GLN A 389 1.03 19.38 -73.22
C GLN A 389 0.71 17.91 -72.92
N TYR A 390 0.72 17.04 -73.93
CA TYR A 390 0.55 15.61 -73.73
C TYR A 390 1.69 15.03 -72.90
N ASN A 391 2.94 15.37 -73.22
CA ASN A 391 4.11 14.93 -72.46
C ASN A 391 4.06 15.41 -71.00
N VAL A 392 3.74 16.69 -70.75
CA VAL A 392 3.61 17.25 -69.39
C VAL A 392 2.52 16.54 -68.58
N LYS A 393 1.38 16.22 -69.20
CA LYS A 393 0.30 15.48 -68.52
C LYS A 393 0.74 14.06 -68.11
N ASP A 394 1.50 13.40 -68.96
CA ASP A 394 2.05 12.07 -68.68
C ASP A 394 3.04 12.13 -67.51
N TYR A 395 3.98 13.09 -67.55
CA TYR A 395 4.95 13.34 -66.47
C TYR A 395 4.28 13.67 -65.13
N ALA A 396 3.25 14.53 -65.12
CA ALA A 396 2.54 14.89 -63.89
C ALA A 396 1.87 13.68 -63.22
N SER A 397 1.40 12.71 -64.00
CA SER A 397 0.80 11.47 -63.47
C SER A 397 1.86 10.53 -62.88
N VAL A 398 3.02 10.42 -63.52
CA VAL A 398 4.18 9.64 -63.06
C VAL A 398 4.75 10.25 -61.79
N GLU A 399 4.87 11.58 -61.73
CA GLU A 399 5.35 12.33 -60.58
C GLU A 399 4.45 12.15 -59.35
N GLY A 400 3.12 12.22 -59.53
CA GLY A 400 2.18 11.96 -58.45
C GLY A 400 2.31 10.55 -57.86
N ARG A 401 2.49 9.52 -58.70
CA ARG A 401 2.70 8.15 -58.23
C ARG A 401 4.09 7.97 -57.61
N LEU A 402 5.12 8.60 -58.17
CA LEU A 402 6.47 8.59 -57.63
C LEU A 402 6.51 9.20 -56.23
N GLY A 403 5.86 10.36 -56.04
CA GLY A 403 5.75 11.03 -54.74
C GLY A 403 5.01 10.17 -53.71
N ALA A 404 3.94 9.49 -54.11
CA ALA A 404 3.23 8.55 -53.24
C ALA A 404 4.12 7.36 -52.83
N LEU A 405 4.85 6.74 -53.78
CA LEU A 405 5.77 5.64 -53.48
C LEU A 405 6.94 6.10 -52.60
N GLN A 406 7.46 7.30 -52.82
CA GLN A 406 8.52 7.90 -52.00
C GLN A 406 8.03 8.11 -50.56
N GLN A 407 6.81 8.63 -50.38
CA GLN A 407 6.19 8.76 -49.05
C GLN A 407 5.94 7.39 -48.39
N GLU A 408 5.54 6.38 -49.15
CA GLU A 408 5.38 5.01 -48.62
C GLU A 408 6.73 4.43 -48.14
N VAL A 409 7.82 4.67 -48.87
CA VAL A 409 9.18 4.27 -48.46
C VAL A 409 9.62 5.03 -47.20
N ASP A 410 9.40 6.34 -47.15
CA ASP A 410 9.78 7.16 -45.99
C ASP A 410 9.01 6.73 -44.73
N LEU A 411 7.71 6.42 -44.86
CA LEU A 411 6.91 5.88 -43.76
C LEU A 411 7.42 4.50 -43.32
N ALA A 412 7.67 3.58 -44.26
CA ALA A 412 8.22 2.26 -43.94
C ALA A 412 9.59 2.35 -43.26
N GLN A 413 10.42 3.33 -43.65
CA GLN A 413 11.72 3.60 -43.03
C GLN A 413 11.55 4.09 -41.59
N GLN A 414 10.62 5.02 -41.34
CA GLN A 414 10.31 5.49 -39.99
C GLN A 414 9.80 4.37 -39.09
N GLU A 415 8.91 3.51 -39.59
CA GLU A 415 8.40 2.35 -38.86
C GLU A 415 9.52 1.35 -38.51
N TYR A 416 10.43 1.09 -39.46
CA TYR A 416 11.60 0.26 -39.22
C TYR A 416 12.54 0.85 -38.16
N LEU A 417 12.85 2.14 -38.25
CA LEU A 417 13.70 2.82 -37.27
C LEU A 417 13.07 2.83 -35.88
N ALA A 418 11.76 3.07 -35.79
CA ALA A 418 11.03 3.00 -34.52
C ALA A 418 11.04 1.58 -33.92
N ALA A 419 10.86 0.54 -34.74
CA ALA A 419 10.97 -0.85 -34.29
C ALA A 419 12.40 -1.17 -33.80
N GLN A 420 13.41 -0.66 -34.49
CA GLN A 420 14.82 -0.83 -34.13
C GLN A 420 15.18 -0.10 -32.82
N GLU A 421 14.63 1.09 -32.59
CA GLU A 421 14.77 1.83 -31.34
C GLU A 421 14.16 1.03 -30.18
N LYS A 422 12.93 0.50 -30.33
CA LYS A 422 12.30 -0.36 -29.32
C LYS A 422 13.09 -1.64 -29.05
N LEU A 423 13.71 -2.24 -30.06
CA LEU A 423 14.59 -3.38 -29.89
C LEU A 423 15.84 -3.02 -29.07
N ASN A 424 16.46 -1.86 -29.35
CA ASN A 424 17.61 -1.37 -28.59
C ASN A 424 17.23 -1.05 -27.14
N ASP A 425 16.08 -0.41 -26.92
CA ASP A 425 15.53 -0.16 -25.59
C ASP A 425 15.33 -1.47 -24.81
N ALA A 426 14.73 -2.49 -25.43
CA ALA A 426 14.52 -3.80 -24.82
C ALA A 426 15.86 -4.47 -24.46
N ARG A 427 16.86 -4.41 -25.35
CA ARG A 427 18.22 -4.94 -25.10
C ARG A 427 18.92 -4.20 -23.96
N ASN A 428 18.80 -2.87 -23.91
CA ASN A 428 19.40 -2.05 -22.86
C ASN A 428 18.73 -2.30 -21.50
N LYS A 429 17.39 -2.32 -21.46
CA LYS A 429 16.63 -2.66 -20.25
C LYS A 429 16.99 -4.04 -19.72
N SER A 430 17.18 -5.04 -20.58
CA SER A 430 17.62 -6.37 -20.16
C SER A 430 18.98 -6.34 -19.46
N LYS A 431 19.96 -5.58 -19.99
CA LYS A 431 21.31 -5.49 -19.40
C LYS A 431 21.34 -4.72 -18.08
N ILE A 432 20.54 -3.67 -17.95
CA ILE A 432 20.49 -2.84 -16.74
C ILE A 432 19.70 -3.57 -15.62
N SER A 433 18.61 -4.26 -15.99
CA SER A 433 17.73 -4.93 -15.04
C SER A 433 18.35 -6.17 -14.36
N GLU A 434 19.45 -6.72 -14.87
CA GLU A 434 20.23 -7.76 -14.17
C GLU A 434 20.89 -7.25 -12.87
N SER A 435 20.85 -5.93 -12.60
CA SER A 435 21.65 -5.31 -11.55
C SER A 435 20.88 -4.55 -10.44
N SER A 436 19.54 -4.49 -10.48
CA SER A 436 18.80 -3.61 -9.54
C SER A 436 18.72 -4.16 -8.11
N ILE A 437 18.57 -5.47 -7.92
CA ILE A 437 18.46 -6.06 -6.59
C ILE A 437 19.81 -6.60 -6.13
N LYS A 438 20.33 -6.05 -5.03
CA LYS A 438 21.61 -6.48 -4.44
C LYS A 438 21.48 -6.65 -2.93
N GLN A 439 22.19 -7.63 -2.40
CA GLN A 439 22.34 -7.81 -0.95
C GLN A 439 23.40 -6.82 -0.44
N ASN A 440 22.98 -5.78 0.26
CA ASN A 440 23.87 -4.73 0.77
C ASN A 440 24.40 -5.04 2.19
N MET A 441 23.65 -5.81 2.97
CA MET A 441 24.05 -6.26 4.30
C MET A 441 23.85 -7.76 4.41
N ILE A 442 24.95 -8.51 4.61
CA ILE A 442 24.94 -9.96 4.79
C ILE A 442 24.50 -10.29 6.21
N GLY A 443 23.63 -11.28 6.38
CA GLY A 443 23.23 -11.79 7.69
C GLY A 443 24.42 -12.46 8.39
N GLN A 444 24.70 -12.03 9.62
CA GLN A 444 25.75 -12.59 10.47
C GLN A 444 25.13 -13.42 11.59
N PRO A 445 25.82 -14.47 12.08
CA PRO A 445 25.38 -15.22 13.25
C PRO A 445 25.37 -14.31 14.48
N ALA A 446 24.30 -14.33 15.24
CA ALA A 446 24.15 -13.47 16.42
C ALA A 446 25.07 -13.96 17.56
N THR A 447 25.77 -13.05 18.22
CA THR A 447 26.62 -13.39 19.39
C THR A 447 25.80 -13.66 20.64
N ASP A 448 24.69 -12.95 20.77
CA ASP A 448 23.80 -13.01 21.93
C ASP A 448 22.41 -13.46 21.51
N PRO A 449 21.71 -14.25 22.34
CA PRO A 449 20.33 -14.63 22.07
C PRO A 449 19.41 -13.41 22.10
N GLU A 450 18.38 -13.44 21.26
CA GLU A 450 17.35 -12.40 21.23
C GLU A 450 16.72 -12.29 22.62
N SER A 451 16.55 -11.05 23.08
CA SER A 451 15.95 -10.78 24.39
C SER A 451 14.53 -11.35 24.43
N THR A 452 14.38 -12.50 25.08
CA THR A 452 13.06 -13.03 25.39
C THR A 452 12.37 -11.97 26.24
N LYS A 453 11.12 -11.63 25.92
CA LYS A 453 10.33 -10.60 26.62
C LYS A 453 9.95 -11.03 28.06
N THR A 454 10.81 -11.81 28.72
CA THR A 454 10.72 -12.40 30.05
C THR A 454 10.35 -11.36 31.10
N ILE A 455 10.90 -10.15 31.04
CA ILE A 455 10.56 -9.07 31.98
C ILE A 455 9.09 -8.64 31.81
N ILE A 456 8.63 -8.49 30.57
CA ILE A 456 7.26 -8.09 30.25
C ILE A 456 6.28 -9.21 30.66
N ILE A 457 6.59 -10.46 30.31
CA ILE A 457 5.78 -11.63 30.65
C ILE A 457 5.68 -11.81 32.17
N THR A 458 6.81 -11.71 32.88
CA THR A 458 6.88 -11.83 34.34
C THR A 458 6.08 -10.71 35.02
N GLY A 459 6.25 -9.46 34.56
CA GLY A 459 5.49 -8.32 35.08
C GLY A 459 3.98 -8.48 34.86
N PHE A 460 3.58 -8.94 33.68
CA PHE A 460 2.17 -9.16 33.35
C PHE A 460 1.55 -10.31 34.16
N ALA A 461 2.27 -11.42 34.34
CA ALA A 461 1.83 -12.55 35.16
C ALA A 461 1.63 -12.13 36.63
N GLY A 462 2.56 -11.35 37.20
CA GLY A 462 2.42 -10.80 38.54
C GLY A 462 1.21 -9.87 38.67
N LEU A 463 1.03 -8.94 37.73
CA LEU A 463 -0.09 -8.00 37.73
C LEU A 463 -1.45 -8.71 37.61
N LEU A 464 -1.57 -9.65 36.67
CA LEU A 464 -2.80 -10.41 36.47
C LEU A 464 -3.15 -11.25 37.70
N SER A 465 -2.14 -11.90 38.30
CA SER A 465 -2.29 -12.67 39.54
C SER A 465 -2.75 -11.80 40.71
N PHE A 466 -2.21 -10.58 40.84
CA PHE A 466 -2.62 -9.63 41.86
C PHE A 466 -4.11 -9.26 41.72
N ILE A 467 -4.53 -8.92 40.49
CA ILE A 467 -5.92 -8.58 40.20
C ILE A 467 -6.84 -9.75 40.53
N LEU A 468 -6.51 -10.97 40.08
CA LEU A 468 -7.28 -12.17 40.38
C LEU A 468 -7.35 -12.49 41.88
N CYS A 469 -6.27 -12.23 42.63
CA CYS A 469 -6.24 -12.44 44.08
C CYS A 469 -7.16 -11.46 44.81
N VAL A 470 -7.15 -10.18 44.43
CA VAL A 470 -8.09 -9.17 44.96
C VAL A 470 -9.53 -9.60 44.70
N PHE A 471 -9.85 -9.98 43.46
CA PHE A 471 -11.18 -10.45 43.10
C PHE A 471 -11.57 -11.72 43.87
N GLY A 472 -10.67 -12.70 44.00
CA GLY A 472 -10.91 -13.93 44.76
C GLY A 472 -11.19 -13.66 46.24
N ILE A 473 -10.45 -12.74 46.87
CA ILE A 473 -10.69 -12.36 48.27
C ILE A 473 -12.06 -11.68 48.41
N VAL A 474 -12.39 -10.74 47.52
CA VAL A 474 -13.69 -10.07 47.52
C VAL A 474 -14.82 -11.07 47.27
N PHE A 475 -14.63 -12.03 46.38
CA PHE A 475 -15.61 -13.07 46.05
C PHE A 475 -15.87 -14.02 47.24
N VAL A 476 -14.81 -14.46 47.92
CA VAL A 476 -14.96 -15.27 49.15
C VAL A 476 -15.67 -14.47 50.25
N GLU A 477 -15.36 -13.17 50.39
CA GLU A 477 -16.06 -12.31 51.34
C GLU A 477 -17.52 -12.05 50.93
N TYR A 478 -17.82 -12.05 49.62
CA TYR A 478 -19.18 -11.94 49.08
C TYR A 478 -20.04 -13.18 49.38
N LEU A 479 -19.44 -14.37 49.36
CA LEU A 479 -20.10 -15.63 49.71
C LEU A 479 -20.20 -15.85 51.24
N ASP A 480 -19.59 -14.99 52.06
CA ASP A 480 -19.71 -15.09 53.52
C ASP A 480 -21.00 -14.42 54.01
N PHE A 481 -22.01 -15.24 54.28
CA PHE A 481 -23.31 -14.81 54.80
C PHE A 481 -23.33 -14.47 56.30
N SER A 482 -22.18 -14.43 56.98
CA SER A 482 -22.12 -14.08 58.40
C SER A 482 -22.53 -12.62 58.65
N ILE A 483 -23.30 -12.39 59.71
CA ILE A 483 -23.70 -11.04 60.15
C ILE A 483 -22.50 -10.37 60.81
N LYS A 484 -21.97 -9.30 60.20
CA LYS A 484 -20.75 -8.61 60.68
C LYS A 484 -21.00 -7.16 61.11
N THR A 485 -22.10 -6.54 60.69
CA THR A 485 -22.43 -5.16 61.06
C THR A 485 -23.81 -5.04 61.71
N PRO A 486 -24.01 -4.05 62.60
CA PRO A 486 -25.32 -3.78 63.21
C PRO A 486 -26.42 -3.55 62.16
N THR A 487 -26.09 -2.86 61.06
CA THR A 487 -27.01 -2.60 59.95
C THR A 487 -27.45 -3.90 59.26
N GLN A 488 -26.52 -4.85 59.07
CA GLN A 488 -26.85 -6.18 58.52
C GLN A 488 -27.78 -6.95 59.47
N PHE A 489 -27.53 -6.88 60.79
CA PHE A 489 -28.36 -7.53 61.80
C PHE A 489 -29.81 -7.02 61.77
N ILE A 490 -30.01 -5.70 61.81
CA ILE A 490 -31.34 -5.07 61.80
C ILE A 490 -32.08 -5.44 60.50
N ARG A 491 -31.40 -5.34 59.35
CA ARG A 491 -32.02 -5.63 58.04
C ARG A 491 -32.43 -7.09 57.88
N GLN A 492 -31.64 -8.03 58.38
CA GLN A 492 -31.90 -9.47 58.21
C GLN A 492 -32.86 -10.04 59.26
N THR A 493 -32.82 -9.54 60.50
CA THR A 493 -33.63 -10.06 61.61
C THR A 493 -34.90 -9.27 61.86
N GLY A 494 -34.96 -8.00 61.45
CA GLY A 494 -36.05 -7.07 61.78
C GLY A 494 -36.12 -6.66 63.25
N LEU A 495 -35.15 -7.07 64.08
CA LEU A 495 -35.13 -6.81 65.51
C LEU A 495 -34.31 -5.55 65.85
N PRO A 496 -34.66 -4.83 66.93
CA PRO A 496 -33.85 -3.74 67.42
C PRO A 496 -32.49 -4.26 67.90
N PHE A 497 -31.43 -3.54 67.56
CA PHE A 497 -30.08 -3.90 67.94
C PHE A 497 -29.74 -3.31 69.31
N ALA A 498 -29.59 -4.17 70.33
CA ALA A 498 -29.32 -3.75 71.71
C ALA A 498 -27.86 -3.29 71.97
N GLY A 499 -26.91 -3.70 71.13
CA GLY A 499 -25.49 -3.33 71.24
C GLY A 499 -24.54 -4.44 70.77
N ALA A 500 -23.29 -4.06 70.47
CA ALA A 500 -22.21 -5.00 70.13
C ALA A 500 -21.18 -4.99 71.24
N ILE A 501 -20.77 -6.17 71.68
CA ILE A 501 -19.70 -6.31 72.67
C ILE A 501 -18.43 -6.71 71.92
N ASN A 502 -17.35 -5.96 72.11
CA ASN A 502 -16.06 -6.31 71.51
C ASN A 502 -15.51 -7.61 72.12
N HIS A 503 -14.86 -8.43 71.31
CA HIS A 503 -14.24 -9.67 71.80
C HIS A 503 -12.96 -9.34 72.56
N ILE A 504 -12.90 -9.69 73.86
CA ILE A 504 -11.67 -9.58 74.65
C ILE A 504 -10.92 -10.90 74.54
N LYS A 505 -9.60 -10.84 74.26
CA LYS A 505 -8.75 -12.03 74.33
C LYS A 505 -8.67 -12.50 75.77
N GLU A 506 -9.00 -13.77 75.97
CA GLU A 506 -8.93 -14.44 77.27
C GLU A 506 -7.47 -14.56 77.70
N ASN A 507 -6.96 -13.56 78.42
CA ASN A 507 -5.78 -13.77 79.25
C ASN A 507 -6.25 -14.58 80.46
N ASP A 508 -5.52 -15.65 80.78
CA ASP A 508 -5.83 -16.76 81.72
C ASP A 508 -6.34 -16.42 83.14
N LYS A 509 -6.66 -15.16 83.45
CA LYS A 509 -7.20 -14.69 84.73
C LYS A 509 -8.25 -13.58 84.52
N LEU A 510 -9.48 -13.94 84.18
CA LEU A 510 -10.61 -13.00 84.19
C LEU A 510 -11.12 -12.82 85.63
N ASN A 511 -10.59 -11.81 86.33
CA ASN A 511 -11.13 -11.37 87.61
C ASN A 511 -12.15 -10.25 87.36
N LEU A 512 -13.43 -10.49 87.63
CA LEU A 512 -14.50 -9.51 87.39
C LEU A 512 -14.29 -8.20 88.15
N GLN A 513 -13.59 -8.23 89.28
CA GLN A 513 -13.24 -7.03 90.06
C GLN A 513 -12.16 -6.20 89.36
N ASP A 514 -11.15 -6.84 88.77
CA ASP A 514 -10.11 -6.16 87.97
C ASP A 514 -10.68 -5.68 86.63
N LEU A 515 -11.67 -6.40 86.09
CA LEU A 515 -12.33 -6.07 84.83
C LEU A 515 -13.20 -4.82 84.90
N PHE A 516 -13.67 -4.43 86.10
CA PHE A 516 -14.48 -3.24 86.33
C PHE A 516 -13.84 -2.24 87.32
N GLY A 517 -12.66 -2.56 87.86
CA GLY A 517 -11.79 -1.65 88.61
C GLY A 517 -11.17 -0.55 87.72
N SER A 518 -10.45 0.38 88.37
CA SER A 518 -9.92 1.65 87.83
C SER A 518 -9.27 1.55 86.45
N ASP A 519 -9.25 2.69 85.73
CA ASP A 519 -8.83 2.85 84.34
C ASP A 519 -7.67 1.92 83.97
N SER A 520 -7.98 0.94 83.14
CA SER A 520 -7.02 0.01 82.59
C SER A 520 -6.34 0.68 81.40
N ASP A 521 -5.01 0.62 81.30
CA ASP A 521 -4.23 1.08 80.13
C ASP A 521 -4.56 0.33 78.82
N ASN A 522 -5.40 -0.71 78.90
CA ASN A 522 -5.84 -1.47 77.74
C ASN A 522 -7.07 -0.84 77.06
N GLU A 523 -6.84 -0.27 75.88
CA GLU A 523 -7.85 0.35 75.02
C GLU A 523 -9.01 -0.61 74.68
N GLU A 524 -8.74 -1.91 74.44
CA GLU A 524 -9.77 -2.90 74.12
C GLU A 524 -10.74 -3.12 75.29
N LEU A 525 -10.22 -3.09 76.52
CA LEU A 525 -11.01 -3.27 77.74
C LEU A 525 -11.89 -2.05 78.02
N ASN A 526 -11.38 -0.86 77.76
CA ASN A 526 -12.15 0.39 77.89
C ASN A 526 -13.30 0.44 76.88
N ILE A 527 -13.05 0.03 75.62
CA ILE A 527 -14.11 -0.12 74.61
C ILE A 527 -15.16 -1.13 75.08
N PHE A 528 -14.75 -2.31 75.56
CA PHE A 528 -15.69 -3.30 76.10
C PHE A 528 -16.54 -2.75 77.27
N LYS A 529 -15.91 -2.07 78.25
CA LYS A 529 -16.60 -1.44 79.38
C LYS A 529 -17.64 -0.43 78.89
N GLN A 530 -17.29 0.39 77.89
CA GLN A 530 -18.22 1.36 77.29
C GLN A 530 -19.39 0.67 76.58
N GLU A 531 -19.14 -0.36 75.77
CA GLU A 531 -20.19 -1.10 75.08
C GLU A 531 -21.12 -1.84 76.05
N LEU A 532 -20.57 -2.41 77.13
CA LEU A 532 -21.38 -3.05 78.17
C LEU A 532 -22.22 -2.04 78.94
N ARG A 533 -21.70 -0.83 79.19
CA ARG A 533 -22.47 0.28 79.79
C ARG A 533 -23.62 0.71 78.87
N LYS A 534 -23.42 0.77 77.56
CA LYS A 534 -24.48 1.07 76.58
C LYS A 534 -25.58 0.01 76.62
N ILE A 535 -25.23 -1.28 76.56
CA ILE A 535 -26.20 -2.38 76.66
C ILE A 535 -26.96 -2.34 77.98
N ARG A 536 -26.26 -2.10 79.09
CA ARG A 536 -26.90 -1.95 80.41
C ARG A 536 -27.90 -0.81 80.42
N PHE A 537 -27.56 0.33 79.83
CA PHE A 537 -28.44 1.49 79.74
C PHE A 537 -29.71 1.18 78.93
N GLU A 538 -29.58 0.54 77.77
CA GLU A 538 -30.71 0.10 76.94
C GLU A 538 -31.63 -0.87 77.71
N ILE A 539 -31.05 -1.86 78.40
CA ILE A 539 -31.80 -2.81 79.21
C ILE A 539 -32.51 -2.11 80.39
N GLU A 540 -31.87 -1.14 81.05
CA GLU A 540 -32.47 -0.41 82.16
C GLU A 540 -33.63 0.48 81.71
N GLN A 541 -33.54 1.09 80.53
CA GLN A 541 -34.65 1.87 79.96
C GLN A 541 -35.92 1.04 79.77
N LEU A 542 -35.77 -0.22 79.36
CA LEU A 542 -36.88 -1.15 79.17
C LEU A 542 -37.53 -1.64 80.49
N LYS A 543 -36.87 -1.40 81.65
CA LYS A 543 -37.29 -1.84 83.00
C LYS A 543 -37.81 -3.29 83.09
N PRO A 544 -37.10 -4.29 82.52
CA PRO A 544 -37.55 -5.68 82.54
C PRO A 544 -37.48 -6.27 83.95
N LYS A 545 -38.46 -7.10 84.32
CA LYS A 545 -38.45 -7.88 85.58
C LYS A 545 -37.70 -9.21 85.45
N SER A 546 -37.68 -9.80 84.26
CA SER A 546 -36.98 -11.03 83.93
C SER A 546 -36.37 -10.93 82.53
N ILE A 547 -35.15 -11.44 82.34
CA ILE A 547 -34.43 -11.41 81.07
C ILE A 547 -33.93 -12.82 80.77
N LEU A 548 -34.23 -13.33 79.59
CA LEU A 548 -33.70 -14.60 79.09
C LEU A 548 -32.54 -14.32 78.14
N PHE A 549 -31.35 -14.84 78.47
CA PHE A 549 -30.18 -14.81 77.59
C PHE A 549 -30.11 -16.10 76.78
N THR A 550 -30.25 -15.99 75.45
CA THR A 550 -30.16 -17.13 74.53
C THR A 550 -29.33 -16.78 73.30
N SER A 551 -28.93 -17.79 72.53
CA SER A 551 -28.19 -17.61 71.28
C SER A 551 -28.38 -18.82 70.38
N THR A 552 -28.13 -18.62 69.10
CA THR A 552 -28.33 -19.61 68.04
C THR A 552 -27.22 -20.67 67.97
N ARG A 553 -26.08 -20.46 68.65
CA ARG A 553 -24.93 -21.38 68.64
C ARG A 553 -24.31 -21.57 70.04
N GLN A 554 -23.69 -22.72 70.27
CA GLN A 554 -22.82 -22.92 71.43
C GLN A 554 -21.56 -22.05 71.29
N GLY A 555 -21.00 -21.55 72.40
CA GLY A 555 -19.80 -20.72 72.36
C GLY A 555 -20.01 -19.24 72.00
N SER A 556 -21.24 -18.74 71.81
CA SER A 556 -21.51 -17.31 71.51
C SER A 556 -21.24 -16.32 72.67
N GLY A 557 -20.59 -16.74 73.76
CA GLY A 557 -20.29 -15.86 74.90
C GLY A 557 -21.46 -15.58 75.86
N LYS A 558 -22.60 -16.26 75.75
CA LYS A 558 -23.82 -16.05 76.58
C LYS A 558 -23.53 -15.93 78.08
N THR A 559 -22.85 -16.94 78.64
CA THR A 559 -22.55 -17.04 80.07
C THR A 559 -21.67 -15.88 80.53
N PHE A 560 -20.66 -15.53 79.73
CA PHE A 560 -19.74 -14.43 80.02
C PHE A 560 -20.46 -13.07 79.98
N SER A 561 -21.25 -12.80 78.94
CA SER A 561 -22.02 -11.56 78.82
C SER A 561 -23.06 -11.41 79.92
N LEU A 562 -23.75 -12.50 80.29
CA LEU A 562 -24.70 -12.53 81.41
C LEU A 562 -24.00 -12.17 82.73
N LEU A 563 -22.86 -12.79 83.04
CA LEU A 563 -22.10 -12.52 84.26
C LEU A 563 -21.62 -11.07 84.32
N CYS A 564 -21.05 -10.56 83.22
CA CYS A 564 -20.56 -9.18 83.17
C CYS A 564 -21.70 -8.16 83.30
N LEU A 565 -22.85 -8.42 82.68
CA LEU A 565 -24.01 -7.54 82.81
C LEU A 565 -24.60 -7.60 84.22
N ALA A 566 -24.76 -8.80 84.78
CA ALA A 566 -25.25 -8.98 86.15
C ALA A 566 -24.35 -8.29 87.17
N TYR A 567 -23.03 -8.43 87.03
CA TYR A 567 -22.07 -7.70 87.86
C TYR A 567 -22.20 -6.18 87.69
N SER A 568 -22.31 -5.69 86.45
CA SER A 568 -22.46 -4.26 86.15
C SER A 568 -23.78 -3.65 86.68
N LEU A 569 -24.86 -4.44 86.75
CA LEU A 569 -26.13 -4.06 87.37
C LEU A 569 -26.05 -4.15 88.91
N SER A 570 -25.26 -5.07 89.47
CA SER A 570 -25.02 -5.16 90.91
C SER A 570 -24.27 -3.94 91.43
N LEU A 571 -23.34 -3.37 90.64
CA LEU A 571 -22.59 -2.16 90.99
C LEU A 571 -23.50 -0.92 91.17
N ILE A 572 -24.69 -0.92 90.59
CA ILE A 572 -25.71 0.14 90.78
C ILE A 572 -26.78 -0.27 91.80
N ASN A 573 -26.43 -1.17 92.74
CA ASN A 573 -27.26 -1.64 93.85
C ASN A 573 -28.58 -2.33 93.45
N LYS A 574 -28.68 -2.91 92.25
CA LYS A 574 -29.83 -3.75 91.89
C LYS A 574 -29.67 -5.14 92.52
N ARG A 575 -30.76 -5.69 93.05
CA ARG A 575 -30.81 -7.07 93.53
C ARG A 575 -31.06 -8.00 92.34
N ILE A 576 -30.10 -8.87 92.05
CA ILE A 576 -30.11 -9.73 90.85
C ILE A 576 -30.08 -11.19 91.29
N LEU A 577 -30.99 -11.96 90.74
CA LEU A 577 -30.98 -13.42 90.85
C LEU A 577 -30.57 -13.99 89.49
N ILE A 578 -29.45 -14.70 89.46
CA ILE A 578 -29.04 -15.47 88.29
C ILE A 578 -29.57 -16.89 88.45
N VAL A 579 -30.30 -17.37 87.44
CA VAL A 579 -30.82 -18.74 87.41
C VAL A 579 -30.14 -19.46 86.25
N ASP A 580 -29.34 -20.48 86.58
CA ASP A 580 -28.74 -21.35 85.55
C ASP A 580 -29.78 -22.37 85.08
N THR A 581 -30.25 -22.19 83.83
CA THR A 581 -31.19 -23.10 83.18
C THR A 581 -30.51 -24.04 82.18
N ASN A 582 -29.17 -24.01 82.09
CA ASN A 582 -28.40 -24.87 81.19
C ASN A 582 -27.89 -26.11 81.92
N PHE A 583 -28.78 -27.07 82.15
CA PHE A 583 -28.47 -28.30 82.90
C PHE A 583 -27.45 -29.23 82.23
N LYS A 584 -27.19 -29.08 80.92
CA LYS A 584 -26.26 -29.95 80.16
C LYS A 584 -24.80 -29.48 80.26
N HIS A 585 -24.59 -28.17 80.33
CA HIS A 585 -23.27 -27.56 80.45
C HIS A 585 -23.37 -26.44 81.49
N ASN A 586 -23.21 -26.81 82.76
CA ASN A 586 -23.39 -25.99 83.95
C ASN A 586 -22.22 -25.03 84.22
N SER A 587 -21.65 -24.43 83.17
CA SER A 587 -20.45 -23.59 83.27
C SER A 587 -20.64 -22.39 84.20
N LEU A 588 -21.85 -21.84 84.32
CA LEU A 588 -22.14 -20.74 85.22
C LEU A 588 -22.09 -21.18 86.69
N THR A 589 -22.66 -22.36 86.97
CA THR A 589 -22.60 -23.00 88.28
C THR A 589 -21.15 -23.29 88.68
N ASP A 590 -20.34 -23.83 87.76
CA ASP A 590 -18.92 -24.12 88.02
C ASP A 590 -18.10 -22.85 88.31
N ILE A 591 -18.40 -21.74 87.62
CA ILE A 591 -17.69 -20.46 87.80
C ILE A 591 -18.08 -19.78 89.12
N LEU A 592 -19.35 -19.80 89.50
CA LEU A 592 -19.85 -19.06 90.68
C LEU A 592 -19.78 -19.87 91.98
N ILE A 593 -19.84 -21.20 91.92
CA ILE A 593 -19.82 -22.08 93.09
C ILE A 593 -18.42 -22.68 93.27
N VAL A 594 -17.44 -21.84 93.62
CA VAL A 594 -16.12 -22.31 94.02
C VAL A 594 -16.13 -22.72 95.49
N SER A 595 -16.43 -23.99 95.76
CA SER A 595 -15.74 -24.84 96.76
C SER A 595 -16.28 -26.28 96.68
N PRO A 596 -15.47 -27.29 96.32
CA PRO A 596 -15.83 -28.68 96.57
C PRO A 596 -15.66 -28.90 98.07
N TYR A 597 -16.75 -28.76 98.83
CA TYR A 597 -16.77 -29.31 100.17
C TYR A 597 -16.62 -30.82 100.00
N ASN A 598 -15.45 -31.32 100.42
CA ASN A 598 -15.07 -32.73 100.43
C ASN A 598 -16.26 -33.65 100.71
N ASN A 599 -16.26 -34.79 100.01
CA ASN A 599 -17.01 -36.00 100.30
C ASN A 599 -16.75 -36.48 101.75
N GLN A 600 -17.32 -35.81 102.73
CA GLN A 600 -17.46 -36.23 104.12
C GLN A 600 -18.78 -35.70 104.68
N ILE A 601 -19.89 -36.05 104.04
CA ILE A 601 -21.19 -36.10 104.74
C ILE A 601 -21.87 -37.44 104.41
N GLU A 602 -21.15 -38.52 104.70
CA GLU A 602 -21.76 -39.76 105.17
C GLU A 602 -21.05 -40.14 106.46
N GLN A 603 -21.42 -39.46 107.55
CA GLN A 603 -21.69 -40.07 108.86
C GLN A 603 -21.98 -38.98 109.90
N LYS A 604 -23.23 -38.97 110.37
CA LYS A 604 -23.72 -38.49 111.67
C LYS A 604 -23.24 -37.12 112.17
N SER A 605 -24.07 -36.10 111.97
CA SER A 605 -24.83 -35.49 113.08
C SER A 605 -25.70 -34.34 112.57
N ARG A 606 -26.90 -34.22 113.15
CA ARG A 606 -27.85 -33.14 112.89
C ARG A 606 -27.21 -31.77 113.15
N VAL A 607 -26.97 -30.99 112.10
CA VAL A 607 -26.79 -29.54 112.21
C VAL A 607 -27.65 -28.84 111.15
N ARG A 608 -28.38 -27.83 111.61
CA ARG A 608 -29.40 -27.04 110.90
C ARG A 608 -28.92 -26.49 109.56
N ARG A 609 -29.84 -26.50 108.58
CA ARG A 609 -29.79 -25.72 107.34
C ARG A 609 -29.51 -24.24 107.65
N SER A 610 -28.45 -23.69 107.08
CA SER A 610 -28.35 -22.27 106.77
C SER A 610 -27.89 -22.10 105.32
N LEU A 611 -28.80 -21.60 104.49
CA LEU A 611 -28.47 -21.00 103.20
C LEU A 611 -27.59 -19.77 103.48
N LYS A 612 -26.33 -19.80 103.05
CA LYS A 612 -25.47 -18.62 103.12
C LYS A 612 -25.77 -17.71 101.93
N LEU A 613 -26.31 -16.53 102.24
CA LEU A 613 -26.25 -15.34 101.39
C LEU A 613 -24.77 -14.98 101.17
N LEU A 614 -24.33 -14.91 99.92
CA LEU A 614 -23.06 -14.30 99.55
C LEU A 614 -23.26 -12.78 99.56
N ASP A 615 -22.77 -12.15 100.62
CA ASP A 615 -22.67 -10.70 100.74
C ASP A 615 -21.53 -10.20 99.83
N GLY A 616 -21.75 -9.10 99.11
CA GLY A 616 -20.97 -8.66 97.95
C GLY A 616 -19.56 -8.14 98.22
N GLY A 617 -18.91 -8.56 99.31
CA GLY A 617 -17.69 -7.95 99.82
C GLY A 617 -16.42 -8.81 99.85
N GLN A 618 -16.46 -10.14 99.68
CA GLN A 618 -15.25 -10.96 99.76
C GLN A 618 -15.25 -12.16 98.81
N VAL A 619 -14.64 -11.98 97.64
CA VAL A 619 -14.13 -13.08 96.81
C VAL A 619 -12.62 -13.11 97.00
N LYS A 620 -12.09 -14.13 97.67
CA LYS A 620 -10.65 -14.40 97.73
C LYS A 620 -10.18 -15.00 96.39
N PRO A 621 -8.95 -14.69 95.94
CA PRO A 621 -8.44 -15.15 94.65
C PRO A 621 -8.25 -16.67 94.65
N ALA A 622 -9.04 -17.38 93.85
CA ALA A 622 -8.86 -18.81 93.63
C ALA A 622 -7.80 -19.06 92.56
N LEU A 623 -6.74 -19.77 92.95
CA LEU A 623 -5.67 -20.27 92.09
C LEU A 623 -6.20 -21.40 91.20
N LEU A 624 -6.22 -21.20 89.88
CA LEU A 624 -6.43 -22.27 88.90
C LEU A 624 -5.07 -22.76 88.38
N LYS A 625 -4.63 -23.93 88.86
CA LYS A 625 -3.68 -24.79 88.14
C LYS A 625 -4.50 -25.82 87.34
N SER A 626 -4.62 -25.63 86.03
CA SER A 626 -5.04 -26.71 85.13
C SER A 626 -3.82 -27.57 84.80
N ARG A 627 -3.74 -28.77 85.38
CA ARG A 627 -2.75 -29.80 84.99
C ARG A 627 -3.39 -30.92 84.16
N LYS A 628 -4.46 -30.62 83.42
CA LYS A 628 -5.24 -31.62 82.66
C LYS A 628 -5.64 -31.18 81.25
N MET A 629 -4.92 -30.24 80.64
CA MET A 629 -5.10 -29.85 79.24
C MET A 629 -3.86 -30.08 78.35
N GLU A 630 -2.85 -30.82 78.84
CA GLU A 630 -1.69 -31.24 78.03
C GLU A 630 -1.79 -32.66 77.45
N ARG A 631 -2.82 -33.45 77.78
CA ARG A 631 -2.93 -34.83 77.26
C ARG A 631 -3.89 -35.06 76.10
N ASN A 632 -4.72 -34.07 75.73
CA ASN A 632 -5.63 -34.21 74.59
C ASN A 632 -5.26 -33.36 73.37
N ILE A 633 -4.15 -32.62 73.40
CA ILE A 633 -3.64 -31.87 72.23
C ILE A 633 -2.56 -32.67 71.46
N MET A 634 -2.01 -33.75 72.03
CA MET A 634 -1.06 -34.64 71.32
C MET A 634 -1.68 -35.90 70.68
N ARG A 635 -3.02 -36.02 70.58
CA ARG A 635 -3.65 -37.18 69.93
C ARG A 635 -4.62 -36.87 68.78
N THR A 636 -4.72 -35.63 68.33
CA THR A 636 -5.50 -35.25 67.13
C THR A 636 -4.69 -34.39 66.16
N THR A 637 -3.37 -34.62 66.11
CA THR A 637 -2.46 -34.08 65.08
C THR A 637 -1.70 -35.21 64.38
N ASN A 638 -2.39 -36.34 64.17
CA ASN A 638 -2.05 -37.39 63.21
C ASN A 638 -3.32 -38.20 62.92
N GLN A 639 -4.23 -37.60 62.13
CA GLN A 639 -5.07 -38.23 61.11
C GLN A 639 -5.76 -37.15 60.30
#